data_AF-A0A6T8JQH9-F1
#
_entry.id   AF-A0A6T8JQH9-F1
#
_cell.length_a   1.000
_cell.length_b   1.000
_cell.length_c   1.000
_cell.angle_alpha   90.00
_cell.angle_beta   90.00
_cell.angle_gamma   90.00
#
_symmetry.space_group_name_H-M   'P 1'
#
loop_
_entity.id
_entity.type
_entity.pdbx_description
1 polymer ?
#
loop_
_entity_poly.entity_id
_entity_poly.type
_entity_poly.pdbx_seq_one_letter_code
_entity_poly.pdbx_strand_id
1 'polypeptide(L)'
;MGSFSTPYLIGYNLACCAGWAMILSMALPSVVSALFTFSLSELSAALASVYGIDGVSKTLTIVQSAAMLEIAHAVFGLVRSPVQVTSMQVGSRIIALFAINNSPSAQVQFGAGLMILSWAFVEVPRYAFYMAALITGDATKKTPYPLFWLRYSLFAVLYPTGITGEMTCFLAAAKDPAFLAMLGEGKESIMYYFIMFFPAIYVPGSPSMVMNMVGNRKSAMKKRFARPVPPPRGLVWPEVTEKNGKKSRSSTPTAKGILAAAIGSVNKEMGDKTLNLKNWRFGYVKFLKALVNEQCKSEEACLTAAKAGLEKAHSTFQFVAPDGSACSVAEAMSAKNASKFFTGYIKGTKSRSEAKLEIPYKGKNLSGDELKQQVNKWVDYGTIERSCGDAIISCIDNPEWLDLRDKYFVLLGAGSAMGPFLVLMALGANVVAIDLDRPHVWKRLINIARESSGSITFPMKEQQDTCKNDDELYAKSGSNLFTQTPLIKDWLLNLYEGKAFTVGCYAYLDGALHVQVSLAMDAICKELTEKRPNTSLAYLCTPTDLHLIPKEAHDAAEAEYKNYASKLYCMFIRLVSRGKLLTKNAMPPIEGEGGPFYVVNGISIAQGPNYAMAKRMQHWRAVVARSRGCIVSSNIAPSTSTVSVVSNKTFAWAYEGMPFFKPFEIFAPETSNAVMSAILFHDLNNEKSAVHPKQKLSNPNELFKWGSFHGGAWRCAYEVDSLGEASVLIYFSRLAAPYAKVAVAVGAIAYAKMSGMF
;
A
#
# COMPACT_ATOMS: atom_id res chain seq x y z
N MET A 1 21.48 8.17 21.31
CA MET A 1 21.24 9.37 22.12
C MET A 1 22.42 9.47 23.06
N GLY A 2 23.13 10.61 23.07
CA GLY A 2 24.31 10.75 23.93
C GLY A 2 23.94 10.64 25.41
N SER A 3 24.90 10.23 26.23
CA SER A 3 24.75 9.98 27.68
C SER A 3 23.99 11.09 28.44
N PHE A 4 24.13 12.36 28.02
CA PHE A 4 23.52 13.53 28.66
C PHE A 4 22.08 13.87 28.22
N SER A 5 21.61 13.35 27.09
CA SER A 5 20.32 13.77 26.50
C SER A 5 19.10 13.22 27.25
N THR A 6 19.17 12.00 27.78
CA THR A 6 18.06 11.35 28.48
C THR A 6 17.76 12.00 29.84
N PRO A 7 18.75 12.25 30.72
CA PRO A 7 18.49 12.91 32.02
C PRO A 7 17.91 14.32 31.87
N TYR A 8 18.42 15.11 30.93
CA TYR A 8 17.88 16.44 30.62
C TYR A 8 16.40 16.38 30.22
N LEU A 9 16.05 15.48 29.29
CA LEU A 9 14.66 15.34 28.85
C LEU A 9 13.74 14.87 29.99
N ILE A 10 14.21 14.00 30.89
CA ILE A 10 13.46 13.61 32.09
C ILE A 10 13.18 14.84 32.97
N GLY A 11 14.21 15.65 33.26
CA GLY A 11 14.05 16.87 34.06
C GLY A 11 13.12 17.89 33.42
N TYR A 12 13.25 18.11 32.11
CA TYR A 12 12.35 19.00 31.34
C TYR A 12 10.89 18.54 31.43
N ASN A 13 10.61 17.26 31.15
CA ASN A 13 9.26 16.73 31.21
C ASN A 13 8.68 16.80 32.64
N LEU A 14 9.50 16.55 33.67
CA LEU A 14 9.08 16.66 35.07
C LEU A 14 8.70 18.10 35.43
N ALA A 15 9.54 19.08 35.06
CA ALA A 15 9.28 20.50 35.32
C ALA A 15 8.00 20.98 34.62
N CYS A 16 7.81 20.62 33.35
CA CYS A 16 6.59 20.97 32.61
C CYS A 16 5.35 20.30 33.22
N CYS A 17 5.45 19.02 33.60
CA CYS A 17 4.37 18.29 34.28
C CYS A 17 3.97 18.99 35.58
N ALA A 18 4.95 19.35 36.42
CA ALA A 18 4.71 20.05 37.68
C ALA A 18 4.07 21.43 37.46
N GLY A 19 4.55 22.20 36.48
CA GLY A 19 3.97 23.50 36.14
C GLY A 19 2.50 23.42 35.69
N TRP A 20 2.16 22.48 34.80
CA TRP A 20 0.77 22.25 34.40
C TRP A 20 -0.10 21.71 35.53
N ALA A 21 0.45 20.86 36.40
CA ALA A 21 -0.26 20.35 37.58
C ALA A 21 -0.56 21.48 38.57
N MET A 22 0.37 22.44 38.73
CA MET A 22 0.18 23.62 39.57
C MET A 22 -0.95 24.51 39.03
N ILE A 23 -0.99 24.76 37.72
CA ILE A 23 -2.12 25.47 37.07
C ILE A 23 -3.43 24.76 37.36
N LEU A 24 -3.46 23.43 37.19
CA LEU A 24 -4.66 22.64 37.46
C LEU A 24 -5.10 22.72 38.92
N SER A 25 -4.17 22.65 39.88
CA SER A 25 -4.51 22.75 41.31
C SER A 25 -5.05 24.12 41.71
N MET A 26 -4.61 25.20 41.05
CA MET A 26 -5.11 26.56 41.30
C MET A 26 -6.46 26.79 40.62
N ALA A 27 -6.62 26.37 39.37
CA ALA A 27 -7.81 26.68 38.56
C ALA A 27 -9.00 25.75 38.85
N LEU A 28 -8.76 24.46 39.07
CA LEU A 28 -9.81 23.45 39.12
C LEU A 28 -10.85 23.65 40.25
N PRO A 29 -10.48 24.03 41.49
CA PRO A 29 -11.46 24.22 42.57
C PRO A 29 -12.54 25.27 42.26
N SER A 30 -12.15 26.37 41.60
CA SER A 30 -13.07 27.46 41.23
C SER A 30 -14.16 27.00 40.25
N VAL A 31 -13.83 26.08 39.34
CA VAL A 31 -14.74 25.58 38.31
C VAL A 31 -15.54 24.37 38.79
N VAL A 32 -14.94 23.51 39.61
CA VAL A 32 -15.62 22.32 40.16
C VAL A 32 -16.82 22.72 41.04
N SER A 33 -16.68 23.77 41.86
CA SER A 33 -17.80 24.26 42.66
C SER A 33 -19.01 24.67 41.80
N ALA A 34 -18.76 25.40 40.69
CA ALA A 34 -19.78 25.82 39.74
C ALA A 34 -20.33 24.68 38.86
N LEU A 35 -19.61 23.57 38.71
CA LEU A 35 -20.15 22.38 38.03
C LEU A 35 -21.25 21.69 38.85
N PHE A 36 -21.20 21.78 40.18
CA PHE A 36 -22.18 21.16 41.07
C PHE A 36 -23.47 21.97 41.24
N THR A 37 -23.49 23.22 40.81
CA THR A 37 -24.69 24.08 40.86
C THR A 37 -25.62 23.90 39.65
N PHE A 38 -25.20 23.11 38.64
CA PHE A 38 -25.94 22.84 37.40
C PHE A 38 -26.40 24.10 36.63
N SER A 39 -25.72 25.23 36.83
CA SER A 39 -26.04 26.51 36.20
C SER A 39 -24.99 26.91 35.16
N LEU A 40 -25.40 27.05 33.89
CA LEU A 40 -24.49 27.44 32.80
C LEU A 40 -23.93 28.85 32.98
N SER A 41 -24.69 29.77 33.57
CA SER A 41 -24.23 31.13 33.84
C SER A 41 -23.16 31.16 34.92
N GLU A 42 -23.32 30.36 35.97
CA GLU A 42 -22.31 30.25 37.04
C GLU A 42 -21.04 29.56 36.54
N LEU A 43 -21.18 28.50 35.73
CA LEU A 43 -20.03 27.85 35.09
C LEU A 43 -19.28 28.81 34.16
N SER A 44 -20.01 29.60 33.37
CA SER A 44 -19.42 30.63 32.50
C SER A 44 -18.65 31.68 33.31
N ALA A 45 -19.22 32.16 34.42
CA ALA A 45 -18.58 33.13 35.30
C ALA A 45 -17.33 32.55 35.99
N ALA A 46 -17.40 31.31 36.47
CA ALA A 46 -16.27 30.61 37.07
C ALA A 46 -15.13 30.47 36.06
N LEU A 47 -15.42 30.03 34.82
CA LEU A 47 -14.43 29.90 33.75
C LEU A 47 -13.80 31.25 33.36
N ALA A 48 -14.59 32.32 33.33
CA ALA A 48 -14.10 33.67 33.06
C ALA A 48 -13.12 34.20 34.14
N SER A 49 -13.26 33.72 35.37
CA SER A 49 -12.39 34.13 36.49
C SER A 49 -11.02 33.42 36.51
N VAL A 50 -10.87 32.29 35.81
CA VAL A 50 -9.70 31.39 35.93
C VAL A 50 -8.38 32.10 35.66
N TYR A 51 -8.32 32.94 34.62
CA TYR A 51 -7.07 33.63 34.26
C TYR A 51 -6.62 34.63 35.35
N GLY A 52 -7.59 35.24 36.05
CA GLY A 52 -7.35 36.22 37.12
C GLY A 52 -7.01 35.61 38.49
N ILE A 53 -7.03 34.28 38.63
CA ILE A 53 -6.60 33.61 39.85
C ILE A 53 -5.11 33.86 40.08
N ASP A 54 -4.75 34.23 41.31
CA ASP A 54 -3.36 34.52 41.66
C ASP A 54 -2.42 33.36 41.27
N GLY A 55 -1.30 33.71 40.66
CA GLY A 55 -0.31 32.76 40.15
C GLY A 55 -0.66 32.04 38.83
N VAL A 56 -1.92 31.99 38.37
CA VAL A 56 -2.29 31.25 37.14
C VAL A 56 -1.67 31.88 35.90
N SER A 57 -1.86 33.19 35.67
CA SER A 57 -1.33 33.88 34.47
C SER A 57 0.21 33.77 34.37
N LYS A 58 0.92 33.98 35.48
CA LYS A 58 2.39 33.88 35.54
C LYS A 58 2.86 32.45 35.24
N THR A 59 2.24 31.46 35.88
CA THR A 59 2.60 30.04 35.69
C THR A 59 2.28 29.57 34.27
N LEU A 60 1.11 29.94 33.75
CA LEU A 60 0.71 29.66 32.36
C LEU A 60 1.73 30.24 31.37
N THR A 61 2.12 31.50 31.55
CA THR A 61 3.10 32.16 30.67
C THR A 61 4.44 31.44 30.68
N ILE A 62 4.95 31.07 31.85
CA ILE A 62 6.23 30.35 31.98
C ILE A 62 6.16 28.97 31.31
N VAL A 63 5.17 28.17 31.67
CA VAL A 63 5.08 26.76 31.26
C VAL A 63 4.75 26.64 29.76
N GLN A 64 3.86 27.49 29.24
CA GLN A 64 3.54 27.48 27.81
C GLN A 64 4.69 28.05 26.96
N SER A 65 5.45 29.02 27.47
CA SER A 65 6.67 29.50 26.79
C SER A 65 7.77 28.45 26.77
N ALA A 66 7.88 27.62 27.81
CA ALA A 66 8.84 26.51 27.85
C ALA A 66 8.64 25.52 26.69
N ALA A 67 7.42 25.38 26.16
CA ALA A 67 7.13 24.53 25.01
C ALA A 67 7.89 24.95 23.72
N MET A 68 8.41 26.19 23.64
CA MET A 68 9.31 26.57 22.55
C MET A 68 10.59 25.73 22.52
N LEU A 69 11.04 25.22 23.68
CA LEU A 69 12.16 24.29 23.74
C LEU A 69 11.85 22.97 23.02
N GLU A 70 10.59 22.56 22.86
CA GLU A 70 10.23 21.37 22.09
C GLU A 70 10.56 21.53 20.60
N ILE A 71 10.45 22.76 20.08
CA ILE A 71 10.88 23.09 18.71
C ILE A 71 12.39 22.91 18.62
N ALA A 72 13.14 23.45 19.59
CA ALA A 72 14.59 23.27 19.65
C ALA A 72 14.98 21.79 19.76
N HIS A 73 14.31 21.01 20.60
CA HIS A 73 14.55 19.56 20.74
C HIS A 73 14.32 18.81 19.42
N ALA A 74 13.31 19.20 18.65
CA ALA A 74 13.05 18.62 17.33
C ALA A 74 14.10 19.04 16.28
N VAL A 75 14.49 20.33 16.26
CA VAL A 75 15.50 20.88 15.34
C VAL A 75 16.87 20.24 15.57
N PHE A 76 17.29 20.11 16.83
CA PHE A 76 18.59 19.49 17.18
C PHE A 76 18.53 17.96 17.23
N GLY A 77 17.37 17.34 16.92
CA GLY A 77 17.22 15.89 16.88
C GLY A 77 17.31 15.19 18.25
N LEU A 78 17.14 15.93 19.35
CA LEU A 78 17.00 15.37 20.70
C LEU A 78 15.74 14.51 20.82
N VAL A 79 14.71 14.82 20.03
CA VAL A 79 13.49 13.99 19.90
C VAL A 79 13.17 13.72 18.43
N ARG A 80 12.56 12.57 18.15
CA ARG A 80 12.16 12.17 16.78
C ARG A 80 10.79 12.75 16.44
N SER A 81 10.70 14.08 16.30
CA SER A 81 9.46 14.78 15.95
C SER A 81 9.65 15.61 14.67
N PRO A 82 8.66 15.66 13.75
CA PRO A 82 8.74 16.53 12.58
C PRO A 82 8.71 18.01 12.97
N VAL A 83 9.78 18.76 12.66
CA VAL A 83 9.96 20.16 13.07
C VAL A 83 8.74 21.02 12.71
N GLN A 84 8.28 20.97 11.45
CA GLN A 84 7.14 21.78 10.98
C GLN A 84 5.86 21.53 11.79
N VAL A 85 5.57 20.27 12.10
CA VAL A 85 4.36 19.90 12.85
C VAL A 85 4.48 20.37 14.30
N THR A 86 5.65 20.18 14.93
CA THR A 86 5.92 20.68 16.29
C THR A 86 5.80 22.20 16.36
N SER A 87 6.38 22.93 15.40
CA SER A 87 6.32 24.39 15.34
C SER A 87 4.89 24.92 15.18
N MET A 88 4.07 24.28 14.34
CA MET A 88 2.67 24.68 14.16
C MET A 88 1.86 24.46 15.44
N GLN A 89 2.05 23.31 16.11
CA GLN A 89 1.36 22.98 17.36
C GLN A 89 1.72 23.96 18.48
N VAL A 90 3.02 24.19 18.71
CA VAL A 90 3.50 25.12 19.75
C VAL A 90 3.15 26.57 19.40
N GLY A 91 3.37 26.98 18.15
CA GLY A 91 3.13 28.34 17.69
C GLY A 91 1.69 28.79 17.90
N SER A 92 0.71 27.95 17.56
CA SER A 92 -0.71 28.30 17.75
C SER A 92 -1.07 28.61 19.21
N ARG A 93 -0.54 27.85 20.17
CA ARG A 93 -0.75 28.10 21.60
C ARG A 93 0.01 29.32 22.12
N ILE A 94 1.18 29.61 21.56
CA ILE A 94 1.89 30.86 21.87
C ILE A 94 1.08 32.08 21.40
N ILE A 95 0.38 31.98 20.26
CA ILE A 95 -0.52 33.04 19.81
C ILE A 95 -1.74 33.18 20.73
N ALA A 96 -2.34 32.08 21.18
CA ALA A 96 -3.41 32.12 22.18
C ALA A 96 -2.95 32.73 23.53
N LEU A 97 -1.73 32.39 23.98
CA LEU A 97 -1.11 33.02 25.15
C LEU A 97 -0.86 34.52 24.93
N PHE A 98 -0.40 34.90 23.74
CA PHE A 98 -0.19 36.29 23.38
C PHE A 98 -1.51 37.09 23.38
N ALA A 99 -2.58 36.51 22.84
CA ALA A 99 -3.90 37.13 22.83
C ALA A 99 -4.43 37.37 24.26
N ILE A 100 -4.41 36.35 25.11
CA ILE A 100 -4.93 36.48 26.49
C ILE A 100 -4.06 37.40 27.37
N ASN A 101 -2.74 37.45 27.16
CA ASN A 101 -1.87 38.34 27.94
C ASN A 101 -2.03 39.83 27.56
N ASN A 102 -2.50 40.14 26.36
CA ASN A 102 -2.55 41.52 25.84
C ASN A 102 -3.98 42.04 25.58
N SER A 103 -5.02 41.22 25.82
CA SER A 103 -6.42 41.63 25.67
C SER A 103 -7.18 41.46 26.99
N PRO A 104 -7.50 42.55 27.70
CA PRO A 104 -8.41 42.52 28.84
C PRO A 104 -9.74 41.79 28.54
N SER A 105 -10.28 41.94 27.33
CA SER A 105 -11.52 41.28 26.91
C SER A 105 -11.37 39.76 26.80
N ALA A 106 -10.19 39.27 26.37
CA ALA A 106 -9.92 37.83 26.33
C ALA A 106 -9.69 37.23 27.72
N GLN A 107 -9.16 38.01 28.68
CA GLN A 107 -8.87 37.55 30.05
C GLN A 107 -10.14 37.21 30.84
N VAL A 108 -11.21 37.97 30.63
CA VAL A 108 -12.49 37.83 31.36
C VAL A 108 -13.54 37.02 30.58
N GLN A 109 -13.13 36.35 29.50
CA GLN A 109 -14.03 35.51 28.69
C GLN A 109 -14.05 34.08 29.22
N PHE A 110 -15.20 33.39 29.19
CA PHE A 110 -15.30 31.98 29.64
C PHE A 110 -14.33 31.04 28.89
N GLY A 111 -14.01 31.40 27.65
CA GLY A 111 -13.03 30.72 26.81
C GLY A 111 -11.64 30.61 27.41
N ALA A 112 -11.22 31.61 28.19
CA ALA A 112 -9.94 31.62 28.88
C ALA A 112 -9.79 30.43 29.82
N GLY A 113 -10.73 30.26 30.75
CA GLY A 113 -10.72 29.12 31.67
C GLY A 113 -10.87 27.78 30.96
N LEU A 114 -11.72 27.71 29.93
CA LEU A 114 -11.92 26.49 29.16
C LEU A 114 -10.64 26.04 28.45
N MET A 115 -9.92 26.99 27.84
CA MET A 115 -8.62 26.77 27.21
C MET A 115 -7.57 26.31 28.23
N ILE A 116 -7.39 27.07 29.32
CA ILE A 116 -6.36 26.82 30.34
C ILE A 116 -6.54 25.43 30.98
N LEU A 117 -7.77 25.09 31.38
CA LEU A 117 -8.07 23.78 31.96
C LEU A 117 -7.88 22.66 30.93
N SER A 118 -8.34 22.84 29.69
CA SER A 118 -8.16 21.84 28.63
C SER A 118 -6.69 21.56 28.34
N TRP A 119 -5.86 22.61 28.33
CA TRP A 119 -4.41 22.50 28.20
C TRP A 119 -3.80 21.77 29.39
N ALA A 120 -4.11 22.17 30.62
CA ALA A 120 -3.57 21.52 31.81
C ALA A 120 -3.95 20.02 31.88
N PHE A 121 -5.21 19.66 31.62
CA PHE A 121 -5.68 18.27 31.60
C PHE A 121 -5.02 17.40 30.52
N VAL A 122 -4.62 17.98 29.38
CA VAL A 122 -3.93 17.21 28.33
C VAL A 122 -2.42 17.13 28.57
N GLU A 123 -1.83 18.20 29.10
CA GLU A 123 -0.38 18.32 29.26
C GLU A 123 0.16 17.53 30.45
N VAL A 124 -0.54 17.48 31.59
CA VAL A 124 -0.09 16.70 32.75
C VAL A 124 0.13 15.22 32.38
N PRO A 125 -0.86 14.50 31.81
CA PRO A 125 -0.65 13.12 31.37
C PRO A 125 0.35 13.01 30.22
N ARG A 126 0.48 14.03 29.35
CA ARG A 126 1.43 14.01 28.23
C ARG A 126 2.88 14.04 28.70
N TYR A 127 3.23 14.97 29.58
CA TYR A 127 4.59 15.08 30.11
C TYR A 127 4.93 13.91 31.04
N ALA A 128 3.99 13.48 31.89
CA ALA A 128 4.15 12.27 32.69
C ALA A 128 4.38 11.03 31.78
N PHE A 129 3.65 10.91 30.68
CA PHE A 129 3.83 9.82 29.71
C PHE A 129 5.22 9.86 29.06
N TYR A 130 5.70 11.03 28.63
CA TYR A 130 7.03 11.15 28.03
C TYR A 130 8.15 10.82 29.03
N MET A 131 8.01 11.26 30.28
CA MET A 131 8.92 10.87 31.36
C MET A 131 8.92 9.34 31.55
N ALA A 132 7.75 8.71 31.70
CA ALA A 132 7.63 7.26 31.87
C ALA A 132 8.21 6.49 30.67
N ALA A 133 8.00 6.98 29.44
CA ALA A 133 8.54 6.39 28.23
C ALA A 133 10.08 6.44 28.17
N LEU A 134 10.69 7.52 28.66
CA LEU A 134 12.15 7.66 28.75
C LEU A 134 12.74 6.74 29.82
N ILE A 135 12.12 6.68 31.01
CA ILE A 135 12.57 5.83 32.13
C ILE A 135 12.49 4.34 31.76
N THR A 136 11.38 3.94 31.14
CA THR A 136 11.16 2.52 30.78
C THR A 136 11.85 2.11 29.48
N GLY A 137 12.31 3.07 28.68
CA GLY A 137 12.85 2.86 27.34
C GLY A 137 11.82 2.39 26.30
N ASP A 138 10.53 2.37 26.64
CA ASP A 138 9.45 1.92 25.75
C ASP A 138 8.15 2.67 26.03
N ALA A 139 7.76 3.55 25.10
CA ALA A 139 6.51 4.30 25.14
C ALA A 139 5.23 3.45 24.99
N THR A 140 5.35 2.14 24.73
CA THR A 140 4.22 1.27 24.40
C THR A 140 3.85 0.29 25.50
N LYS A 141 4.60 -0.79 25.70
CA LYS A 141 4.21 -1.89 26.60
C LYS A 141 4.62 -1.61 28.04
N LYS A 142 5.79 -0.99 28.23
CA LYS A 142 6.36 -0.76 29.56
C LYS A 142 5.82 0.50 30.27
N THR A 143 5.18 1.42 29.56
CA THR A 143 4.50 2.57 30.21
C THR A 143 3.26 2.12 30.99
N PRO A 144 2.96 2.73 32.15
CA PRO A 144 1.72 2.45 32.90
C PRO A 144 0.47 2.61 32.04
N TYR A 145 -0.46 1.64 32.12
CA TYR A 145 -1.64 1.63 31.24
C TYR A 145 -2.56 2.84 31.41
N PRO A 146 -2.90 3.31 32.63
CA PRO A 146 -3.76 4.49 32.80
C PRO A 146 -3.18 5.72 32.09
N LEU A 147 -1.87 5.94 32.23
CA LEU A 147 -1.15 7.05 31.63
C LEU A 147 -1.10 6.96 30.10
N PHE A 148 -0.83 5.75 29.58
CA PHE A 148 -0.92 5.47 28.15
C PHE A 148 -2.33 5.74 27.62
N TRP A 149 -3.36 5.28 28.33
CA TRP A 149 -4.75 5.48 27.92
C TRP A 149 -5.09 6.97 27.89
N LEU A 150 -4.78 7.73 28.95
CA LEU A 150 -5.03 9.17 29.01
C LEU A 150 -4.38 9.91 27.84
N ARG A 151 -3.11 9.64 27.55
CA ARG A 151 -2.35 10.25 26.44
C ARG A 151 -3.01 10.07 25.07
N TYR A 152 -3.68 8.94 24.85
CA TYR A 152 -4.30 8.59 23.57
C TYR A 152 -5.84 8.64 23.59
N SER A 153 -6.48 9.08 24.68
CA SER A 153 -7.94 9.16 24.82
C SER A 153 -8.43 10.59 25.01
N LEU A 154 -7.72 11.40 25.80
CA LEU A 154 -8.22 12.68 26.28
C LEU A 154 -8.56 13.68 25.16
N PHE A 155 -7.94 13.54 23.98
CA PHE A 155 -8.23 14.38 22.82
C PHE A 155 -9.72 14.42 22.45
N ALA A 156 -10.47 13.33 22.71
CA ALA A 156 -11.89 13.25 22.32
C ALA A 156 -12.75 14.34 23.00
N VAL A 157 -12.38 14.74 24.22
CA VAL A 157 -13.05 15.80 24.97
C VAL A 157 -12.24 17.10 24.91
N LEU A 158 -10.91 17.01 25.14
CA LEU A 158 -10.08 18.18 25.35
C LEU A 158 -9.74 18.96 24.08
N TYR A 159 -9.82 18.34 22.88
CA TYR A 159 -9.63 19.08 21.63
C TYR A 159 -10.83 20.00 21.34
N PRO A 160 -12.08 19.52 21.35
CA PRO A 160 -13.24 20.41 21.20
C PRO A 160 -13.28 21.54 22.21
N THR A 161 -13.04 21.26 23.49
CA THR A 161 -13.08 22.29 24.55
C THR A 161 -11.92 23.27 24.44
N GLY A 162 -10.70 22.78 24.20
CA GLY A 162 -9.53 23.63 24.02
C GLY A 162 -9.63 24.56 22.80
N ILE A 163 -10.04 24.01 21.65
CA ILE A 163 -10.22 24.78 20.40
C ILE A 163 -11.32 25.83 20.59
N THR A 164 -12.43 25.49 21.25
CA THR A 164 -13.51 26.46 21.54
C THR A 164 -13.00 27.59 22.45
N GLY A 165 -12.21 27.26 23.47
CA GLY A 165 -11.59 28.25 24.35
C GLY A 165 -10.65 29.20 23.59
N GLU A 166 -9.75 28.66 22.78
CA GLU A 166 -8.82 29.45 21.95
C GLU A 166 -9.57 30.36 20.96
N MET A 167 -10.58 29.83 20.26
CA MET A 167 -11.38 30.59 19.30
C MET A 167 -12.11 31.76 19.96
N THR A 168 -12.71 31.54 21.13
CA THR A 168 -13.44 32.60 21.84
C THR A 168 -12.50 33.67 22.39
N CYS A 169 -11.30 33.30 22.84
CA CYS A 169 -10.24 34.26 23.18
C CYS A 169 -9.78 35.08 21.96
N PHE A 170 -9.58 34.46 20.80
CA PHE A 170 -9.23 35.18 19.56
C PHE A 170 -10.31 36.17 19.13
N LEU A 171 -11.58 35.74 19.19
CA LEU A 171 -12.72 36.60 18.85
C LEU A 171 -12.90 37.75 19.85
N ALA A 172 -12.59 37.54 21.13
CA ALA A 172 -12.59 38.59 22.14
C ALA A 172 -11.46 39.59 21.90
N ALA A 173 -10.24 39.12 21.64
CA ALA A 173 -9.10 39.98 21.32
C ALA A 173 -9.30 40.80 20.05
N ALA A 174 -9.97 40.23 19.03
CA ALA A 174 -10.31 40.94 17.79
C ALA A 174 -11.27 42.13 17.99
N LYS A 175 -11.95 42.20 19.13
CA LYS A 175 -12.89 43.27 19.49
C LYS A 175 -12.34 44.22 20.55
N ASP A 176 -11.14 43.96 21.07
CA ASP A 176 -10.56 44.67 22.19
C ASP A 176 -9.72 45.88 21.72
N PRO A 177 -10.12 47.12 22.04
CA PRO A 177 -9.39 48.32 21.62
C PRO A 177 -7.93 48.32 22.08
N ALA A 178 -7.63 47.81 23.29
CA ALA A 178 -6.27 47.79 23.83
C ALA A 178 -5.36 46.84 23.04
N PHE A 179 -5.90 45.70 22.61
CA PHE A 179 -5.18 44.74 21.79
C PHE A 179 -4.97 45.24 20.36
N LEU A 180 -5.98 45.86 19.77
CA LEU A 180 -5.91 46.36 18.40
C LEU A 180 -4.93 47.54 18.25
N ALA A 181 -4.84 48.40 19.27
CA ALA A 181 -3.94 49.55 19.28
C ALA A 181 -2.46 49.19 19.58
N MET A 182 -2.13 47.91 19.80
CA MET A 182 -0.82 47.49 20.30
C MET A 182 0.36 47.83 19.35
N LEU A 183 0.12 48.02 18.06
CA LEU A 183 1.15 48.42 17.08
C LEU A 183 1.21 49.95 16.82
N GLY A 184 0.43 50.72 17.56
CA GLY A 184 0.22 52.16 17.38
C GLY A 184 -0.97 52.51 16.48
N GLU A 185 -1.39 53.77 16.53
CA GLU A 185 -2.53 54.31 15.77
C GLU A 185 -2.39 54.04 14.26
N GLY A 186 -3.49 53.63 13.63
CA GLY A 186 -3.58 53.38 12.18
C GLY A 186 -3.14 51.98 11.74
N LYS A 187 -2.79 51.08 12.67
CA LYS A 187 -2.41 49.67 12.40
C LYS A 187 -3.36 48.65 13.02
N GLU A 188 -4.53 49.08 13.48
CA GLU A 188 -5.55 48.25 14.13
C GLU A 188 -6.04 47.14 13.21
N SER A 189 -6.18 47.43 11.91
CA SER A 189 -6.58 46.45 10.89
C SER A 189 -5.57 45.30 10.78
N ILE A 190 -4.27 45.57 10.94
CA ILE A 190 -3.21 44.55 10.88
C ILE A 190 -3.38 43.59 12.04
N MET A 191 -3.59 44.11 13.26
CA MET A 191 -3.82 43.30 14.46
C MET A 191 -5.12 42.49 14.36
N TYR A 192 -6.18 43.09 13.80
CA TYR A 192 -7.45 42.41 13.54
C TYR A 192 -7.29 41.23 12.56
N TYR A 193 -6.69 41.46 11.39
CA TYR A 193 -6.49 40.38 10.41
C TYR A 193 -5.52 39.32 10.91
N PHE A 194 -4.48 39.71 11.67
CA PHE A 194 -3.54 38.79 12.30
C PHE A 194 -4.26 37.82 13.24
N ILE A 195 -5.09 38.31 14.15
CA ILE A 195 -5.76 37.45 15.14
C ILE A 195 -6.92 36.65 14.51
N MET A 196 -7.62 37.22 13.53
CA MET A 196 -8.72 36.55 12.82
C MET A 196 -8.28 35.46 11.84
N PHE A 197 -7.00 35.45 11.45
CA PHE A 197 -6.40 34.38 10.65
C PHE A 197 -6.52 33.00 11.32
N PHE A 198 -6.41 32.92 12.65
CA PHE A 198 -6.41 31.65 13.37
C PHE A 198 -7.79 30.97 13.42
N PRO A 199 -8.89 31.67 13.78
CA PRO A 199 -10.24 31.13 13.62
C PRO A 199 -10.54 30.64 12.20
N ALA A 200 -10.11 31.38 11.17
CA ALA A 200 -10.34 31.02 9.77
C ALA A 200 -9.70 29.67 9.36
N ILE A 201 -8.57 29.32 9.95
CA ILE A 201 -7.88 28.03 9.71
C ILE A 201 -8.39 26.92 10.64
N TYR A 202 -8.75 27.26 11.88
CA TYR A 202 -9.20 26.28 12.88
C TYR A 202 -10.51 25.60 12.52
N VAL A 203 -11.47 26.35 11.98
CA VAL A 203 -12.77 25.81 11.58
C VAL A 203 -12.62 24.67 10.55
N PRO A 204 -11.91 24.83 9.41
CA PRO A 204 -11.70 23.72 8.48
C PRO A 204 -10.64 22.69 8.95
N GLY A 205 -9.66 23.10 9.75
CA GLY A 205 -8.55 22.23 10.18
C GLY A 205 -8.88 21.28 11.33
N SER A 206 -9.76 21.69 12.25
CA SER A 206 -10.04 20.96 13.50
C SER A 206 -10.60 19.53 13.30
N PRO A 207 -11.49 19.24 12.32
CA PRO A 207 -11.96 17.87 12.12
C PRO A 207 -10.83 16.92 11.69
N SER A 208 -9.91 17.40 10.83
CA SER A 208 -8.75 16.61 10.41
C SER A 208 -7.81 16.30 11.58
N MET A 209 -7.58 17.26 12.48
CA MET A 209 -6.77 17.06 13.69
C MET A 209 -7.36 16.01 14.63
N VAL A 210 -8.68 16.05 14.87
CA VAL A 210 -9.38 15.05 15.69
C VAL A 210 -9.28 13.66 15.06
N MET A 211 -9.55 13.55 13.74
CA MET A 211 -9.47 12.28 13.03
C MET A 211 -8.06 11.68 13.00
N ASN A 212 -7.03 12.54 12.89
CA ASN A 212 -5.64 12.11 13.02
C ASN A 212 -5.36 11.50 14.40
N MET A 213 -5.90 12.08 15.48
CA MET A 213 -5.76 11.54 16.82
C MET A 213 -6.52 10.22 17.04
N VAL A 214 -7.68 10.04 16.41
CA VAL A 214 -8.38 8.74 16.35
C VAL A 214 -7.48 7.68 15.70
N GLY A 215 -6.84 8.03 14.59
CA GLY A 215 -5.85 7.16 13.92
C GLY A 215 -4.66 6.81 14.83
N ASN A 216 -4.09 7.81 15.50
CA ASN A 216 -2.99 7.64 16.45
C ASN A 216 -3.37 6.71 17.60
N ARG A 217 -4.56 6.88 18.18
CA ARG A 217 -5.10 6.01 19.22
C ARG A 217 -5.19 4.56 18.75
N LYS A 218 -5.83 4.32 17.60
CA LYS A 218 -6.02 2.98 17.04
C LYS A 218 -4.67 2.28 16.82
N SER A 219 -3.72 3.00 16.25
CA SER A 219 -2.34 2.52 16.03
C SER A 219 -1.61 2.21 17.34
N ALA A 220 -1.65 3.12 18.32
CA ALA A 220 -0.99 2.93 19.61
C ALA A 220 -1.56 1.72 20.37
N MET A 221 -2.89 1.61 20.44
CA MET A 221 -3.58 0.47 21.07
C MET A 221 -3.19 -0.85 20.40
N LYS A 222 -3.19 -0.90 19.06
CA LYS A 222 -2.75 -2.07 18.29
C LYS A 222 -1.32 -2.48 18.64
N LYS A 223 -0.40 -1.53 18.79
CA LYS A 223 1.01 -1.81 19.13
C LYS A 223 1.17 -2.33 20.55
N ARG A 224 0.45 -1.76 21.53
CA ARG A 224 0.54 -2.17 22.93
C ARG A 224 0.08 -3.62 23.13
N PHE A 225 -1.06 -3.98 22.53
CA PHE A 225 -1.63 -5.32 22.63
C PHE A 225 -1.11 -6.30 21.56
N ALA A 226 -0.12 -5.91 20.76
CA ALA A 226 0.50 -6.81 19.80
C ALA A 226 1.25 -7.92 20.56
N ARG A 227 0.98 -9.18 20.18
CA ARG A 227 1.75 -10.33 20.67
C ARG A 227 3.24 -10.16 20.33
N PRO A 228 4.17 -10.67 21.16
CA PRO A 228 5.58 -10.69 20.81
C PRO A 228 5.76 -11.41 19.46
N VAL A 229 6.67 -10.90 18.64
CA VAL A 229 6.95 -11.48 17.32
C VAL A 229 7.61 -12.85 17.57
N PRO A 230 7.11 -13.95 16.97
CA PRO A 230 7.74 -15.25 17.09
C PRO A 230 9.18 -15.17 16.53
N PRO A 231 10.09 -16.06 16.98
CA PRO A 231 11.43 -16.11 16.42
C PRO A 231 11.38 -16.29 14.89
N PRO A 232 12.32 -15.67 14.15
CA PRO A 232 12.36 -15.79 12.69
C PRO A 232 12.49 -17.27 12.31
N ARG A 233 11.67 -17.72 11.35
CA ARG A 233 11.69 -19.09 10.84
C ARG A 233 11.47 -19.08 9.34
N GLY A 234 12.18 -19.95 8.63
CA GLY A 234 12.12 -20.06 7.18
C GLY A 234 12.80 -18.89 6.48
N LEU A 235 12.29 -18.54 5.30
CA LEU A 235 12.80 -17.47 4.47
C LEU A 235 12.59 -16.09 5.13
N VAL A 236 13.67 -15.41 5.48
CA VAL A 236 13.68 -14.12 6.18
C VAL A 236 14.69 -13.15 5.57
N TRP A 237 14.42 -11.85 5.74
CA TRP A 237 15.37 -10.78 5.39
C TRP A 237 16.68 -10.92 6.19
N PRO A 238 17.84 -10.59 5.62
CA PRO A 238 19.11 -10.64 6.35
C PRO A 238 19.10 -9.75 7.59
N GLU A 239 19.91 -10.11 8.60
CA GLU A 239 20.18 -9.20 9.71
C GLU A 239 21.04 -8.03 9.24
N VAL A 240 20.66 -6.84 9.64
CA VAL A 240 21.39 -5.59 9.41
C VAL A 240 21.70 -4.98 10.76
N THR A 241 22.95 -4.57 10.97
CA THR A 241 23.33 -3.83 12.17
C THR A 241 22.95 -2.37 12.00
N GLU A 242 22.02 -1.89 12.82
CA GLU A 242 21.64 -0.47 12.86
C GLU A 242 22.77 0.38 13.44
N LYS A 243 22.72 1.71 13.19
CA LYS A 243 23.71 2.68 13.69
C LYS A 243 23.89 2.69 15.22
N ASN A 244 22.93 2.14 15.97
CA ASN A 244 22.95 2.01 17.42
C ASN A 244 23.47 0.64 17.90
N GLY A 245 24.02 -0.19 17.01
CA GLY A 245 24.49 -1.55 17.30
C GLY A 245 23.37 -2.60 17.38
N LYS A 246 22.09 -2.21 17.27
CA LYS A 246 20.96 -3.15 17.30
C LYS A 246 20.86 -3.90 15.98
N LYS A 247 20.72 -5.22 16.05
CA LYS A 247 20.39 -6.02 14.86
C LYS A 247 18.91 -5.87 14.53
N SER A 248 18.60 -5.59 13.26
CA SER A 248 17.22 -5.62 12.75
C SER A 248 17.18 -6.17 11.33
N ARG A 249 16.02 -6.71 10.96
CA ARG A 249 15.76 -7.28 9.63
C ARG A 249 14.94 -6.26 8.84
N SER A 250 15.59 -5.54 7.94
CA SER A 250 14.99 -4.42 7.19
C SER A 250 14.96 -4.71 5.70
N SER A 251 13.83 -4.42 5.05
CA SER A 251 13.68 -4.66 3.61
C SER A 251 14.43 -3.67 2.73
N THR A 252 14.70 -2.46 3.24
CA THR A 252 15.23 -1.36 2.40
C THR A 252 16.68 -1.61 1.95
N PRO A 253 17.65 -1.93 2.83
CA PRO A 253 19.02 -2.21 2.39
C PRO A 253 19.09 -3.39 1.43
N THR A 254 18.33 -4.45 1.70
CA THR A 254 18.29 -5.65 0.86
C THR A 254 17.70 -5.36 -0.52
N ALA A 255 16.54 -4.69 -0.61
CA ALA A 255 15.93 -4.35 -1.89
C ALA A 255 16.83 -3.42 -2.73
N LYS A 256 17.51 -2.46 -2.08
CA LYS A 256 18.54 -1.65 -2.75
C LYS A 256 19.68 -2.49 -3.29
N GLY A 257 20.22 -3.40 -2.47
CA GLY A 257 21.32 -4.27 -2.85
C GLY A 257 20.98 -5.17 -4.04
N ILE A 258 19.75 -5.70 -4.08
CA ILE A 258 19.25 -6.53 -5.19
C ILE A 258 19.13 -5.70 -6.47
N LEU A 259 18.49 -4.53 -6.42
CA LEU A 259 18.35 -3.66 -7.59
C LEU A 259 19.71 -3.17 -8.09
N ALA A 260 20.60 -2.80 -7.17
CA ALA A 260 21.95 -2.35 -7.47
C ALA A 260 22.80 -3.46 -8.11
N ALA A 261 22.67 -4.72 -7.68
CA ALA A 261 23.35 -5.85 -8.31
C ALA A 261 22.83 -6.09 -9.74
N ALA A 262 21.51 -6.02 -9.93
CA ALA A 262 20.91 -6.18 -11.25
C ALA A 262 21.40 -5.11 -12.23
N ILE A 263 21.18 -3.82 -11.92
CA ILE A 263 21.60 -2.73 -12.82
C ILE A 263 23.13 -2.59 -12.90
N GLY A 264 23.84 -2.84 -11.79
CA GLY A 264 25.29 -2.73 -11.70
C GLY A 264 26.03 -3.76 -12.56
N SER A 265 25.40 -4.89 -12.87
CA SER A 265 25.97 -5.91 -13.76
C SER A 265 26.10 -5.46 -15.22
N VAL A 266 25.34 -4.43 -15.63
CA VAL A 266 25.34 -3.87 -16.99
C VAL A 266 25.71 -2.38 -17.00
N ASN A 267 25.51 -1.68 -15.89
CA ASN A 267 25.86 -0.28 -15.70
C ASN A 267 26.31 -0.03 -14.25
N LYS A 268 27.62 -0.13 -14.02
CA LYS A 268 28.25 -0.01 -12.70
C LYS A 268 27.92 1.31 -11.99
N GLU A 269 27.99 2.43 -12.70
CA GLU A 269 27.73 3.77 -12.15
C GLU A 269 26.29 3.88 -11.59
N MET A 270 25.32 3.34 -12.32
CA MET A 270 23.93 3.34 -11.86
C MET A 270 23.69 2.37 -10.69
N GLY A 271 24.45 1.27 -10.63
CA GLY A 271 24.50 0.39 -9.45
C GLY A 271 24.92 1.14 -8.19
N ASP A 272 26.03 1.88 -8.26
CA ASP A 272 26.57 2.67 -7.14
C ASP A 272 25.61 3.79 -6.71
N LYS A 273 24.99 4.48 -7.67
CA LYS A 273 23.95 5.49 -7.37
C LYS A 273 22.73 4.89 -6.69
N THR A 274 22.34 3.66 -7.05
CA THR A 274 21.21 2.95 -6.43
C THR A 274 21.47 2.67 -4.94
N LEU A 275 22.68 2.20 -4.60
CA LEU A 275 23.08 1.93 -3.22
C LEU A 275 23.05 3.21 -2.35
N ASN A 276 23.52 4.31 -2.92
CA ASN A 276 23.66 5.59 -2.22
C ASN A 276 22.36 6.42 -2.14
N LEU A 277 21.25 5.95 -2.72
CA LEU A 277 19.97 6.67 -2.68
C LEU A 277 19.46 6.81 -1.23
N LYS A 278 19.36 8.03 -0.69
CA LYS A 278 18.84 8.26 0.67
C LYS A 278 17.33 8.01 0.77
N ASN A 279 16.53 8.63 -0.10
CA ASN A 279 15.07 8.55 -0.07
C ASN A 279 14.52 7.36 -0.89
N TRP A 280 14.72 6.13 -0.38
CA TRP A 280 14.31 4.91 -1.09
C TRP A 280 12.82 4.86 -1.43
N ARG A 281 11.96 5.29 -0.50
CA ARG A 281 10.50 5.17 -0.62
C ARG A 281 9.93 5.82 -1.88
N PHE A 282 10.57 6.90 -2.34
CA PHE A 282 10.11 7.71 -3.46
C PHE A 282 11.11 7.74 -4.64
N GLY A 283 12.40 7.45 -4.40
CA GLY A 283 13.44 7.55 -5.43
C GLY A 283 13.70 6.27 -6.23
N TYR A 284 13.19 5.11 -5.80
CA TYR A 284 13.52 3.81 -6.43
C TYR A 284 13.05 3.71 -7.90
N VAL A 285 11.97 4.41 -8.26
CA VAL A 285 11.37 4.39 -9.61
C VAL A 285 12.39 4.80 -10.68
N LYS A 286 13.24 5.79 -10.39
CA LYS A 286 14.31 6.24 -11.30
C LYS A 286 15.26 5.09 -11.67
N PHE A 287 15.60 4.25 -10.70
CA PHE A 287 16.54 3.15 -10.89
C PHE A 287 15.90 1.94 -11.55
N LEU A 288 14.59 1.73 -11.36
CA LEU A 288 13.84 0.75 -12.14
C LEU A 288 13.72 1.16 -13.62
N LYS A 289 13.45 2.44 -13.91
CA LYS A 289 13.46 2.97 -15.27
C LYS A 289 14.84 2.80 -15.92
N ALA A 290 15.90 3.16 -15.20
CA ALA A 290 17.26 2.97 -15.68
C ALA A 290 17.59 1.50 -15.94
N LEU A 291 17.17 0.58 -15.06
CA LEU A 291 17.34 -0.85 -15.27
C LEU A 291 16.67 -1.29 -16.56
N VAL A 292 15.40 -0.95 -16.79
CA VAL A 292 14.68 -1.33 -18.01
C VAL A 292 15.34 -0.74 -19.26
N ASN A 293 15.82 0.51 -19.19
CA ASN A 293 16.59 1.11 -20.29
C ASN A 293 17.85 0.30 -20.62
N GLU A 294 18.62 -0.08 -19.60
CA GLU A 294 19.81 -0.92 -19.80
C GLU A 294 19.45 -2.31 -20.35
N GLN A 295 18.34 -2.91 -19.87
CA GLN A 295 17.86 -4.19 -20.38
C GLN A 295 17.39 -4.12 -21.85
N CYS A 296 16.94 -2.96 -22.33
CA CYS A 296 16.52 -2.79 -23.73
C CYS A 296 17.72 -2.72 -24.70
N LYS A 297 18.94 -2.46 -24.22
CA LYS A 297 20.11 -2.29 -25.09
C LYS A 297 20.43 -3.56 -25.89
N SER A 298 20.35 -4.73 -25.26
CA SER A 298 20.57 -6.04 -25.91
C SER A 298 19.90 -7.18 -25.15
N GLU A 299 19.73 -8.33 -25.82
CA GLU A 299 19.26 -9.57 -25.17
C GLU A 299 20.20 -9.98 -24.01
N GLU A 300 21.51 -9.89 -24.23
CA GLU A 300 22.53 -10.20 -23.23
C GLU A 300 22.39 -9.30 -21.99
N ALA A 301 22.26 -7.99 -22.18
CA ALA A 301 22.09 -7.05 -21.08
C ALA A 301 20.82 -7.37 -20.26
N CYS A 302 19.71 -7.72 -20.93
CA CYS A 302 18.48 -8.11 -20.27
C CYS A 302 18.67 -9.33 -19.37
N LEU A 303 19.26 -10.40 -19.91
CA LEU A 303 19.46 -11.67 -19.20
C LEU A 303 20.51 -11.56 -18.09
N THR A 304 21.61 -10.82 -18.31
CA THR A 304 22.66 -10.58 -17.31
C THR A 304 22.11 -9.84 -16.10
N ALA A 305 21.37 -8.75 -16.33
CA ALA A 305 20.76 -7.99 -15.23
C ALA A 305 19.71 -8.81 -14.46
N ALA A 306 18.89 -9.59 -15.17
CA ALA A 306 17.89 -10.46 -14.55
C ALA A 306 18.52 -11.55 -13.66
N LYS A 307 19.56 -12.24 -14.17
CA LYS A 307 20.30 -13.26 -13.42
C LYS A 307 20.99 -12.66 -12.20
N ALA A 308 21.70 -11.55 -12.36
CA ALA A 308 22.41 -10.89 -11.26
C ALA A 308 21.46 -10.47 -10.12
N GLY A 309 20.28 -9.95 -10.46
CA GLY A 309 19.25 -9.60 -9.47
C GLY A 309 18.74 -10.82 -8.69
N LEU A 310 18.42 -11.90 -9.40
CA LEU A 310 17.96 -13.16 -8.79
C LEU A 310 19.05 -13.80 -7.92
N GLU A 311 20.26 -13.95 -8.43
CA GLU A 311 21.41 -14.49 -7.69
C GLU A 311 21.70 -13.68 -6.42
N LYS A 312 21.62 -12.35 -6.51
CA LYS A 312 21.76 -11.48 -5.33
C LYS A 312 20.66 -11.73 -4.31
N ALA A 313 19.41 -11.89 -4.74
CA ALA A 313 18.31 -12.20 -3.84
C ALA A 313 18.50 -13.56 -3.13
N HIS A 314 18.85 -14.60 -3.88
CA HIS A 314 19.10 -15.96 -3.37
C HIS A 314 20.26 -16.05 -2.38
N SER A 315 21.33 -15.31 -2.63
CA SER A 315 22.51 -15.29 -1.74
C SER A 315 22.33 -14.38 -0.51
N THR A 316 21.49 -13.34 -0.60
CA THR A 316 21.34 -12.34 0.47
C THR A 316 20.24 -12.72 1.46
N PHE A 317 19.13 -13.29 1.02
CA PHE A 317 18.09 -13.75 1.94
C PHE A 317 18.57 -14.97 2.74
N GLN A 318 18.11 -15.05 3.98
CA GLN A 318 18.43 -16.17 4.87
C GLN A 318 17.26 -17.13 4.98
N PHE A 319 17.56 -18.40 5.19
CA PHE A 319 16.62 -19.42 5.59
C PHE A 319 16.96 -19.89 7.00
N VAL A 320 16.05 -19.69 7.95
CA VAL A 320 16.24 -20.05 9.36
C VAL A 320 15.54 -21.38 9.65
N ALA A 321 16.31 -22.39 10.02
CA ALA A 321 15.81 -23.72 10.35
C ALA A 321 15.09 -23.75 11.71
N PRO A 322 14.34 -24.83 12.04
CA PRO A 322 13.61 -24.93 13.31
C PRO A 322 14.50 -24.87 14.57
N ASP A 323 15.77 -25.25 14.45
CA ASP A 323 16.78 -25.17 15.52
C ASP A 323 17.40 -23.77 15.69
N GLY A 324 17.02 -22.81 14.83
CA GLY A 324 17.53 -21.44 14.84
C GLY A 324 18.80 -21.22 14.01
N SER A 325 19.38 -22.26 13.43
CA SER A 325 20.49 -22.12 12.48
C SER A 325 20.02 -21.38 11.22
N ALA A 326 20.91 -20.60 10.61
CA ALA A 326 20.59 -19.79 9.44
C ALA A 326 21.65 -19.95 8.36
N CYS A 327 21.21 -20.20 7.13
CA CYS A 327 22.04 -20.19 5.92
C CYS A 327 21.39 -19.29 4.86
N SER A 328 22.04 -19.08 3.71
CA SER A 328 21.41 -18.42 2.58
C SER A 328 20.28 -19.27 1.99
N VAL A 329 19.34 -18.63 1.28
CA VAL A 329 18.29 -19.37 0.55
C VAL A 329 18.91 -20.30 -0.50
N ALA A 330 19.98 -19.87 -1.18
CA ALA A 330 20.70 -20.72 -2.13
C ALA A 330 21.23 -22.03 -1.50
N GLU A 331 21.86 -21.93 -0.32
CA GLU A 331 22.36 -23.10 0.42
C GLU A 331 21.20 -23.99 0.90
N ALA A 332 20.15 -23.40 1.46
CA ALA A 332 18.97 -24.15 1.93
C ALA A 332 18.29 -24.94 0.80
N MET A 333 18.21 -24.35 -0.40
CA MET A 333 17.60 -25.01 -1.56
C MET A 333 18.46 -26.13 -2.13
N SER A 334 19.78 -26.07 -1.92
CA SER A 334 20.74 -27.09 -2.35
C SER A 334 20.90 -28.23 -1.34
N ALA A 335 20.56 -28.00 -0.08
CA ALA A 335 20.65 -28.99 0.99
C ALA A 335 19.65 -30.15 0.82
N LYS A 336 20.03 -31.33 1.32
CA LYS A 336 19.12 -32.48 1.44
C LYS A 336 18.22 -32.31 2.65
N ASN A 337 16.92 -32.51 2.47
CA ASN A 337 15.97 -32.48 3.58
C ASN A 337 15.87 -33.87 4.23
N ALA A 338 15.96 -33.91 5.57
CA ALA A 338 15.76 -35.14 6.33
C ALA A 338 14.27 -35.54 6.45
N SER A 339 13.37 -34.57 6.29
CA SER A 339 11.91 -34.76 6.32
C SER A 339 11.32 -34.66 4.93
N LYS A 340 10.24 -35.39 4.71
CA LYS A 340 9.47 -35.40 3.45
C LYS A 340 8.00 -35.17 3.73
N PHE A 341 7.29 -34.60 2.76
CA PHE A 341 5.84 -34.57 2.79
C PHE A 341 5.28 -35.95 2.42
N PHE A 342 4.15 -36.28 3.03
CA PHE A 342 3.23 -37.27 2.48
C PHE A 342 2.31 -36.60 1.46
N THR A 343 1.62 -37.39 0.66
CA THR A 343 0.76 -36.90 -0.42
C THR A 343 -0.69 -37.20 -0.11
N GLY A 344 -1.50 -36.15 -0.06
CA GLY A 344 -2.95 -36.25 -0.12
C GLY A 344 -3.44 -36.20 -1.57
N TYR A 345 -4.47 -36.96 -1.89
CA TYR A 345 -5.12 -37.01 -3.19
C TYR A 345 -6.64 -37.14 -3.05
N ILE A 346 -7.36 -36.35 -3.83
CA ILE A 346 -8.82 -36.39 -3.94
C ILE A 346 -9.21 -36.26 -5.41
N LYS A 347 -10.05 -37.19 -5.89
CA LYS A 347 -10.63 -37.15 -7.24
C LYS A 347 -12.06 -36.61 -7.16
N GLY A 348 -12.39 -35.67 -8.05
CA GLY A 348 -13.74 -35.14 -8.18
C GLY A 348 -14.76 -36.19 -8.64
N THR A 349 -16.01 -35.96 -8.30
CA THR A 349 -17.13 -36.88 -8.56
C THR A 349 -18.05 -36.45 -9.70
N LYS A 350 -17.97 -35.19 -10.14
CA LYS A 350 -18.83 -34.72 -11.23
C LYS A 350 -18.43 -35.33 -12.55
N SER A 351 -19.44 -35.75 -13.30
CA SER A 351 -19.29 -36.18 -14.68
C SER A 351 -18.87 -35.01 -15.57
N ARG A 352 -18.28 -35.36 -16.71
CA ARG A 352 -17.77 -34.45 -17.74
C ARG A 352 -18.84 -33.43 -18.14
N SER A 353 -18.52 -32.14 -18.06
CA SER A 353 -19.24 -31.11 -18.84
C SER A 353 -18.57 -30.96 -20.21
N GLU A 354 -19.32 -30.51 -21.20
CA GLU A 354 -18.71 -30.01 -22.43
C GLU A 354 -17.81 -28.81 -22.06
N ALA A 355 -16.53 -28.88 -22.45
CA ALA A 355 -15.57 -27.84 -22.12
C ALA A 355 -15.87 -26.63 -23.01
N LYS A 356 -16.54 -25.63 -22.43
CA LYS A 356 -16.92 -24.38 -23.10
C LYS A 356 -16.27 -23.21 -22.37
N LEU A 357 -15.66 -22.29 -23.12
CA LEU A 357 -15.13 -21.07 -22.53
C LEU A 357 -16.29 -20.12 -22.20
N GLU A 358 -16.47 -19.85 -20.92
CA GLU A 358 -17.44 -18.90 -20.41
C GLU A 358 -16.74 -17.81 -19.60
N ILE A 359 -17.07 -16.55 -19.90
CA ILE A 359 -16.46 -15.39 -19.23
C ILE A 359 -17.58 -14.56 -18.59
N PRO A 360 -17.67 -14.53 -17.25
CA PRO A 360 -18.58 -13.64 -16.54
C PRO A 360 -18.21 -12.18 -16.82
N TYR A 361 -19.15 -11.36 -17.25
CA TYR A 361 -18.95 -9.93 -17.48
C TYR A 361 -20.27 -9.16 -17.32
N LYS A 362 -20.27 -8.15 -16.44
CA LYS A 362 -21.42 -7.23 -16.20
C LYS A 362 -22.76 -7.96 -16.00
N GLY A 363 -22.75 -9.02 -15.19
CA GLY A 363 -23.94 -9.80 -14.83
C GLY A 363 -24.38 -10.85 -15.85
N LYS A 364 -23.61 -11.07 -16.93
CA LYS A 364 -23.84 -12.12 -17.93
C LYS A 364 -22.67 -13.10 -17.98
N ASN A 365 -22.92 -14.34 -18.39
CA ASN A 365 -21.88 -15.30 -18.75
C ASN A 365 -21.76 -15.37 -20.27
N LEU A 366 -20.73 -14.74 -20.82
CA LEU A 366 -20.54 -14.64 -22.27
C LEU A 366 -19.83 -15.88 -22.79
N SER A 367 -20.23 -16.35 -23.97
CA SER A 367 -19.59 -17.49 -24.64
C SER A 367 -19.82 -17.45 -26.16
N GLY A 368 -19.08 -18.27 -26.92
CA GLY A 368 -19.23 -18.35 -28.37
C GLY A 368 -19.11 -16.98 -29.06
N ASP A 369 -20.01 -16.70 -30.01
CA ASP A 369 -19.98 -15.46 -30.79
C ASP A 369 -20.26 -14.19 -29.96
N GLU A 370 -21.09 -14.27 -28.91
CA GLU A 370 -21.32 -13.13 -28.02
C GLU A 370 -20.02 -12.72 -27.32
N LEU A 371 -19.21 -13.71 -26.90
CA LEU A 371 -17.91 -13.46 -26.32
C LEU A 371 -16.93 -12.89 -27.34
N LYS A 372 -16.87 -13.43 -28.58
CA LYS A 372 -16.03 -12.87 -29.65
C LYS A 372 -16.33 -11.39 -29.92
N GLN A 373 -17.62 -11.05 -29.99
CA GLN A 373 -18.05 -9.66 -30.17
C GLN A 373 -17.61 -8.77 -29.00
N GLN A 374 -17.75 -9.24 -27.76
CA GLN A 374 -17.30 -8.48 -26.59
C GLN A 374 -15.78 -8.32 -26.54
N VAL A 375 -15.01 -9.34 -26.90
CA VAL A 375 -13.55 -9.28 -26.99
C VAL A 375 -13.12 -8.24 -28.04
N ASN A 376 -13.73 -8.24 -29.23
CA ASN A 376 -13.46 -7.21 -30.24
C ASN A 376 -13.79 -5.80 -29.72
N LYS A 377 -14.89 -5.62 -28.99
CA LYS A 377 -15.20 -4.32 -28.34
C LYS A 377 -14.11 -3.88 -27.36
N TRP A 378 -13.52 -4.80 -26.59
CA TRP A 378 -12.41 -4.46 -25.69
C TRP A 378 -11.14 -4.08 -26.45
N VAL A 379 -10.86 -4.74 -27.58
CA VAL A 379 -9.74 -4.37 -28.47
C VAL A 379 -9.98 -2.98 -29.07
N ASP A 380 -11.14 -2.75 -29.66
CA ASP A 380 -11.48 -1.50 -30.36
C ASP A 380 -11.51 -0.31 -29.42
N TYR A 381 -12.01 -0.49 -28.19
CA TYR A 381 -11.98 0.54 -27.16
C TYR A 381 -10.56 0.79 -26.64
N GLY A 382 -9.65 -0.19 -26.74
CA GLY A 382 -8.28 -0.12 -26.21
C GLY A 382 -8.18 -0.58 -24.76
N THR A 383 -9.15 -1.33 -24.25
CA THR A 383 -9.05 -1.96 -22.92
C THR A 383 -7.97 -3.02 -22.90
N ILE A 384 -7.82 -3.77 -24.00
CA ILE A 384 -6.86 -4.87 -24.15
C ILE A 384 -6.06 -4.71 -25.45
N GLU A 385 -4.89 -5.33 -25.53
CA GLU A 385 -4.13 -5.40 -26.77
C GLU A 385 -4.74 -6.41 -27.76
N ARG A 386 -4.55 -6.18 -29.07
CA ARG A 386 -5.08 -7.06 -30.14
C ARG A 386 -4.67 -8.51 -29.94
N SER A 387 -3.40 -8.75 -29.60
CA SER A 387 -2.86 -10.09 -29.31
C SER A 387 -3.56 -10.79 -28.13
N CYS A 388 -4.05 -10.04 -27.14
CA CYS A 388 -4.86 -10.58 -26.05
C CYS A 388 -6.24 -11.03 -26.56
N GLY A 389 -6.87 -10.20 -27.40
CA GLY A 389 -8.15 -10.54 -28.02
C GLY A 389 -8.07 -11.78 -28.92
N ASP A 390 -7.04 -11.84 -29.78
CA ASP A 390 -6.81 -12.99 -30.66
C ASP A 390 -6.56 -14.28 -29.85
N ALA A 391 -5.87 -14.20 -28.71
CA ALA A 391 -5.66 -15.34 -27.83
C ALA A 391 -6.96 -15.88 -27.24
N ILE A 392 -7.82 -15.00 -26.72
CA ILE A 392 -9.13 -15.39 -26.16
C ILE A 392 -10.03 -15.99 -27.26
N ILE A 393 -10.07 -15.36 -28.44
CA ILE A 393 -10.85 -15.84 -29.58
C ILE A 393 -10.34 -17.21 -30.04
N SER A 394 -9.03 -17.42 -30.09
CA SER A 394 -8.44 -18.71 -30.46
C SER A 394 -8.85 -19.83 -29.50
N CYS A 395 -9.01 -19.58 -28.20
CA CYS A 395 -9.55 -20.56 -27.27
C CYS A 395 -11.03 -20.89 -27.52
N ILE A 396 -11.80 -19.97 -28.09
CA ILE A 396 -13.19 -20.23 -28.50
C ILE A 396 -13.21 -21.09 -29.76
N ASP A 397 -12.31 -20.82 -30.71
CA ASP A 397 -12.21 -21.51 -31.99
C ASP A 397 -11.59 -22.92 -31.88
N ASN A 398 -10.85 -23.18 -30.80
CA ASN A 398 -10.18 -24.46 -30.53
C ASN A 398 -10.64 -25.01 -29.17
N PRO A 399 -11.90 -25.51 -29.05
CA PRO A 399 -12.47 -25.95 -27.77
C PRO A 399 -11.69 -27.12 -27.13
N GLU A 400 -10.93 -27.89 -27.91
CA GLU A 400 -10.05 -28.95 -27.41
C GLU A 400 -8.91 -28.42 -26.53
N TRP A 401 -8.53 -27.14 -26.62
CA TRP A 401 -7.55 -26.53 -25.72
C TRP A 401 -8.02 -26.39 -24.28
N LEU A 402 -9.33 -26.51 -24.05
CA LEU A 402 -9.96 -26.49 -22.73
C LEU A 402 -9.98 -27.88 -22.08
N ASP A 403 -9.50 -28.91 -22.77
CA ASP A 403 -9.35 -30.24 -22.20
C ASP A 403 -8.06 -30.37 -21.39
N LEU A 404 -8.20 -30.33 -20.07
CA LEU A 404 -7.07 -30.30 -19.14
C LEU A 404 -6.82 -31.65 -18.45
N ARG A 405 -7.50 -32.72 -18.85
CA ARG A 405 -7.50 -34.01 -18.13
C ARG A 405 -6.14 -34.67 -17.99
N ASP A 406 -5.25 -34.46 -18.97
CA ASP A 406 -3.88 -34.98 -18.95
C ASP A 406 -2.83 -33.93 -18.51
N LYS A 407 -3.29 -32.73 -18.12
CA LYS A 407 -2.44 -31.61 -17.74
C LYS A 407 -2.33 -31.52 -16.22
N TYR A 408 -1.12 -31.23 -15.75
CA TYR A 408 -0.80 -31.09 -14.34
C TYR A 408 -0.41 -29.65 -14.02
N PHE A 409 -1.20 -29.00 -13.16
CA PHE A 409 -1.00 -27.61 -12.77
C PHE A 409 -0.57 -27.53 -11.32
N VAL A 410 0.64 -27.02 -11.07
CA VAL A 410 1.14 -26.74 -9.72
C VAL A 410 0.75 -25.31 -9.35
N LEU A 411 -0.07 -25.13 -8.32
CA LEU A 411 -0.50 -23.81 -7.86
C LEU A 411 0.21 -23.44 -6.55
N LEU A 412 1.19 -22.55 -6.64
CA LEU A 412 1.83 -21.93 -5.48
C LEU A 412 0.92 -20.79 -4.99
N GLY A 413 0.13 -21.06 -3.95
CA GLY A 413 -0.98 -20.21 -3.50
C GLY A 413 -2.32 -20.61 -4.13
N ALA A 414 -2.67 -21.90 -4.06
CA ALA A 414 -3.88 -22.47 -4.70
C ALA A 414 -5.20 -21.80 -4.26
N GLY A 415 -5.25 -21.28 -3.04
CA GLY A 415 -6.38 -20.56 -2.48
C GLY A 415 -6.44 -19.07 -2.82
N SER A 416 -5.49 -18.55 -3.60
CA SER A 416 -5.45 -17.16 -4.03
C SER A 416 -6.71 -16.77 -4.81
N ALA A 417 -7.24 -15.57 -4.53
CA ALA A 417 -8.46 -15.07 -5.19
C ALA A 417 -8.32 -14.91 -6.71
N MET A 418 -7.08 -14.71 -7.20
CA MET A 418 -6.80 -14.58 -8.63
C MET A 418 -6.26 -15.85 -9.27
N GLY A 419 -6.00 -16.90 -8.48
CA GLY A 419 -5.51 -18.18 -9.01
C GLY A 419 -6.60 -18.91 -9.80
N PRO A 420 -6.26 -19.67 -10.86
CA PRO A 420 -7.21 -20.33 -11.75
C PRO A 420 -7.83 -21.61 -11.15
N PHE A 421 -7.75 -21.82 -9.83
CA PHE A 421 -8.14 -23.08 -9.17
C PHE A 421 -9.55 -23.52 -9.56
N LEU A 422 -10.54 -22.62 -9.49
CA LEU A 422 -11.94 -22.94 -9.80
C LEU A 422 -12.11 -23.37 -11.26
N VAL A 423 -11.50 -22.63 -12.20
CA VAL A 423 -11.56 -22.91 -13.64
C VAL A 423 -10.87 -24.24 -13.96
N LEU A 424 -9.68 -24.48 -13.40
CA LEU A 424 -8.94 -25.73 -13.60
C LEU A 424 -9.71 -26.95 -13.09
N MET A 425 -10.31 -26.86 -11.89
CA MET A 425 -11.11 -27.96 -11.34
C MET A 425 -12.39 -28.20 -12.16
N ALA A 426 -13.02 -27.16 -12.69
CA ALA A 426 -14.19 -27.28 -13.55
C ALA A 426 -13.88 -27.92 -14.91
N LEU A 427 -12.68 -27.65 -15.47
CA LEU A 427 -12.21 -28.19 -16.74
C LEU A 427 -11.49 -29.55 -16.61
N GLY A 428 -11.53 -30.18 -15.43
CA GLY A 428 -11.02 -31.54 -15.26
C GLY A 428 -9.50 -31.66 -15.10
N ALA A 429 -8.80 -30.57 -14.76
CA ALA A 429 -7.35 -30.57 -14.61
C ALA A 429 -6.88 -31.40 -13.40
N ASN A 430 -5.61 -31.84 -13.42
CA ASN A 430 -4.92 -32.36 -12.24
C ASN A 430 -4.19 -31.23 -11.52
N VAL A 431 -4.71 -30.79 -10.38
CA VAL A 431 -4.17 -29.65 -9.65
C VAL A 431 -3.30 -30.11 -8.48
N VAL A 432 -2.01 -29.79 -8.52
CA VAL A 432 -1.10 -29.91 -7.38
C VAL A 432 -1.16 -28.62 -6.57
N ALA A 433 -1.89 -28.63 -5.46
CA ALA A 433 -2.18 -27.46 -4.64
C ALA A 433 -1.14 -27.26 -3.52
N ILE A 434 -0.54 -26.07 -3.47
CA ILE A 434 0.31 -25.62 -2.36
C ILE A 434 -0.35 -24.40 -1.74
N ASP A 435 -0.76 -24.50 -0.48
CA ASP A 435 -1.26 -23.39 0.32
C ASP A 435 -1.03 -23.65 1.81
N LEU A 436 -1.23 -22.61 2.63
CA LEU A 436 -0.99 -22.58 4.07
C LEU A 436 -1.66 -23.76 4.76
N ASP A 437 -0.97 -24.31 5.77
CA ASP A 437 -1.40 -25.43 6.60
C ASP A 437 -2.49 -25.00 7.62
N ARG A 438 -3.60 -24.48 7.09
CA ARG A 438 -4.75 -23.98 7.85
C ARG A 438 -6.00 -24.80 7.50
N PRO A 439 -6.69 -25.40 8.49
CA PRO A 439 -7.83 -26.29 8.21
C PRO A 439 -8.90 -25.69 7.30
N HIS A 440 -9.26 -24.42 7.48
CA HIS A 440 -10.30 -23.76 6.66
C HIS A 440 -9.91 -23.59 5.19
N VAL A 441 -8.62 -23.47 4.86
CA VAL A 441 -8.15 -23.40 3.47
C VAL A 441 -8.38 -24.74 2.81
N TRP A 442 -7.96 -25.82 3.47
CA TRP A 442 -8.07 -27.19 2.95
C TRP A 442 -9.49 -27.70 2.89
N LYS A 443 -10.33 -27.39 3.89
CA LYS A 443 -11.77 -27.64 3.85
C LYS A 443 -12.39 -27.06 2.57
N ARG A 444 -12.07 -25.80 2.24
CA ARG A 444 -12.57 -25.15 1.03
C ARG A 444 -12.05 -25.83 -0.25
N LEU A 445 -10.74 -26.01 -0.39
CA LEU A 445 -10.14 -26.55 -1.61
C LEU A 445 -10.56 -28.00 -1.89
N ILE A 446 -10.59 -28.85 -0.85
CA ILE A 446 -10.97 -30.26 -0.96
C ILE A 446 -12.45 -30.41 -1.31
N ASN A 447 -13.34 -29.61 -0.69
CA ASN A 447 -14.76 -29.66 -1.01
C ASN A 447 -15.04 -29.25 -2.45
N ILE A 448 -14.43 -28.16 -2.93
CA ILE A 448 -14.51 -27.77 -4.34
C ILE A 448 -14.04 -28.91 -5.23
N ALA A 449 -12.93 -29.57 -4.88
CA ALA A 449 -12.41 -30.64 -5.71
C ALA A 449 -13.34 -31.85 -5.80
N ARG A 450 -13.93 -32.28 -4.68
CA ARG A 450 -14.94 -33.36 -4.64
C ARG A 450 -16.14 -33.05 -5.53
N GLU A 451 -16.55 -31.79 -5.56
CA GLU A 451 -17.69 -31.27 -6.34
C GLU A 451 -17.31 -30.83 -7.76
N SER A 452 -16.16 -31.26 -8.27
CA SER A 452 -15.66 -30.89 -9.61
C SER A 452 -15.38 -32.13 -10.47
N SER A 453 -14.93 -31.90 -11.70
CA SER A 453 -14.51 -32.94 -12.65
C SER A 453 -13.00 -33.23 -12.57
N GLY A 454 -12.22 -32.35 -11.92
CA GLY A 454 -10.77 -32.47 -11.80
C GLY A 454 -10.30 -33.28 -10.59
N SER A 455 -8.98 -33.31 -10.39
CA SER A 455 -8.34 -33.93 -9.22
C SER A 455 -7.46 -32.93 -8.49
N ILE A 456 -7.29 -33.11 -7.18
CA ILE A 456 -6.39 -32.32 -6.35
C ILE A 456 -5.38 -33.21 -5.63
N THR A 457 -4.12 -32.79 -5.67
CA THR A 457 -2.99 -33.41 -4.98
C THR A 457 -2.33 -32.38 -4.10
N PHE A 458 -2.03 -32.70 -2.84
CA PHE A 458 -1.55 -31.71 -1.88
C PHE A 458 -0.59 -32.32 -0.84
N PRO A 459 0.32 -31.53 -0.26
CA PRO A 459 1.25 -32.02 0.74
C PRO A 459 0.52 -32.29 2.07
N MET A 460 0.94 -33.33 2.77
CA MET A 460 0.43 -33.71 4.10
C MET A 460 1.57 -33.98 5.08
N LYS A 461 1.30 -33.75 6.36
CA LYS A 461 2.21 -34.00 7.48
C LYS A 461 2.33 -35.49 7.83
N GLU A 462 1.30 -36.28 7.53
CA GLU A 462 1.20 -37.72 7.77
C GLU A 462 0.51 -38.41 6.57
N GLN A 463 0.52 -39.75 6.52
CA GLN A 463 -0.17 -40.50 5.46
C GLN A 463 -1.68 -40.27 5.49
N GLN A 464 -2.31 -40.12 4.32
CA GLN A 464 -3.72 -39.77 4.21
C GLN A 464 -4.66 -40.82 4.83
N ASP A 465 -4.33 -42.11 4.68
CA ASP A 465 -5.09 -43.25 5.22
C ASP A 465 -5.13 -43.29 6.76
N THR A 466 -4.22 -42.61 7.44
CA THR A 466 -4.22 -42.47 8.91
C THR A 466 -5.25 -41.45 9.43
N CYS A 467 -5.86 -40.64 8.56
CA CYS A 467 -6.85 -39.64 8.96
C CYS A 467 -8.21 -40.29 9.18
N LYS A 468 -8.77 -40.18 10.39
CA LYS A 468 -10.05 -40.82 10.75
C LYS A 468 -11.26 -40.12 10.13
N ASN A 469 -11.14 -38.82 9.88
CA ASN A 469 -12.20 -37.97 9.38
C ASN A 469 -11.63 -36.78 8.62
N ASP A 470 -12.53 -36.01 8.02
CA ASP A 470 -12.21 -34.82 7.24
C ASP A 470 -11.51 -33.72 8.05
N ASP A 471 -11.86 -33.53 9.33
CA ASP A 471 -11.23 -32.50 10.16
C ASP A 471 -9.75 -32.81 10.44
N GLU A 472 -9.42 -34.08 10.68
CA GLU A 472 -8.02 -34.54 10.77
C GLU A 472 -7.29 -34.38 9.44
N LEU A 473 -7.94 -34.73 8.31
CA LEU A 473 -7.39 -34.52 6.97
C LEU A 473 -7.05 -33.04 6.76
N TYR A 474 -7.98 -32.12 7.06
CA TYR A 474 -7.77 -30.68 6.91
C TYR A 474 -6.67 -30.14 7.83
N ALA A 475 -6.56 -30.65 9.06
CA ALA A 475 -5.55 -30.23 10.01
C ALA A 475 -4.12 -30.68 9.65
N LYS A 476 -4.00 -31.83 8.98
CA LYS A 476 -2.72 -32.41 8.54
C LYS A 476 -2.30 -31.98 7.12
N SER A 477 -3.19 -31.29 6.39
CA SER A 477 -2.96 -30.83 5.02
C SER A 477 -2.22 -29.49 4.94
N GLY A 478 -1.43 -29.35 3.88
CA GLY A 478 -0.80 -28.12 3.45
C GLY A 478 0.64 -27.92 3.86
N SER A 479 1.16 -26.79 3.43
CA SER A 479 2.55 -26.41 3.65
C SER A 479 2.72 -24.89 3.64
N ASN A 480 3.86 -24.42 4.10
CA ASN A 480 4.13 -22.99 4.18
C ASN A 480 5.34 -22.63 3.32
N LEU A 481 5.11 -21.79 2.30
CA LEU A 481 6.13 -21.33 1.36
C LEU A 481 7.32 -20.64 2.04
N PHE A 482 7.17 -20.10 3.25
CA PHE A 482 8.29 -19.51 3.98
C PHE A 482 9.12 -20.55 4.72
N THR A 483 8.46 -21.44 5.47
CA THR A 483 9.17 -22.32 6.41
C THR A 483 9.50 -23.68 5.83
N GLN A 484 8.96 -24.02 4.66
CA GLN A 484 9.09 -25.35 4.05
C GLN A 484 9.45 -25.28 2.55
N THR A 485 9.98 -24.15 2.06
CA THR A 485 10.37 -23.97 0.64
C THR A 485 11.23 -25.13 0.10
N PRO A 486 12.29 -25.57 0.81
CA PRO A 486 13.12 -26.68 0.32
C PRO A 486 12.36 -28.02 0.27
N LEU A 487 11.50 -28.31 1.25
CA LEU A 487 10.68 -29.52 1.28
C LEU A 487 9.65 -29.54 0.14
N ILE A 488 9.03 -28.39 -0.16
CA ILE A 488 8.07 -28.25 -1.26
C ILE A 488 8.76 -28.54 -2.60
N LYS A 489 9.97 -27.99 -2.80
CA LYS A 489 10.81 -28.26 -3.97
C LYS A 489 11.11 -29.75 -4.11
N ASP A 490 11.60 -30.41 -3.06
CA ASP A 490 11.91 -31.85 -3.10
C ASP A 490 10.66 -32.69 -3.38
N TRP A 491 9.53 -32.37 -2.75
CA TRP A 491 8.27 -33.07 -2.98
C TRP A 491 7.80 -32.94 -4.44
N LEU A 492 7.84 -31.74 -5.01
CA LEU A 492 7.43 -31.50 -6.40
C LEU A 492 8.35 -32.15 -7.43
N LEU A 493 9.66 -32.23 -7.17
CA LEU A 493 10.59 -32.92 -8.07
C LEU A 493 10.29 -34.42 -8.16
N ASN A 494 9.88 -35.03 -7.06
CA ASN A 494 9.58 -36.47 -6.97
C ASN A 494 8.13 -36.82 -7.32
N LEU A 495 7.23 -35.83 -7.37
CA LEU A 495 5.81 -36.06 -7.64
C LEU A 495 5.57 -36.30 -9.14
N TYR A 496 4.74 -37.30 -9.46
CA TYR A 496 4.32 -37.63 -10.83
C TYR A 496 5.48 -37.70 -11.84
N GLU A 497 6.52 -38.48 -11.56
CA GLU A 497 7.71 -38.59 -12.40
C GLU A 497 7.37 -38.73 -13.90
N GLY A 498 8.09 -37.98 -14.75
CA GLY A 498 7.87 -37.93 -16.21
C GLY A 498 6.71 -37.06 -16.69
N LYS A 499 5.79 -36.59 -15.83
CA LYS A 499 4.70 -35.69 -16.24
C LYS A 499 5.15 -34.23 -16.36
N ALA A 500 4.70 -33.53 -17.41
CA ALA A 500 4.95 -32.10 -17.56
C ALA A 500 4.13 -31.29 -16.53
N PHE A 501 4.74 -30.27 -15.92
CA PHE A 501 4.08 -29.38 -14.96
C PHE A 501 3.96 -27.97 -15.53
N THR A 502 2.78 -27.37 -15.36
CA THR A 502 2.60 -25.91 -15.46
C THR A 502 2.56 -25.34 -14.05
N VAL A 503 3.60 -24.60 -13.67
CA VAL A 503 3.76 -24.04 -12.32
C VAL A 503 3.30 -22.60 -12.28
N GLY A 504 2.17 -22.35 -11.62
CA GLY A 504 1.59 -21.02 -11.46
C GLY A 504 1.90 -20.38 -10.11
N CYS A 505 2.40 -19.15 -10.15
CA CYS A 505 2.80 -18.38 -8.97
C CYS A 505 1.71 -17.36 -8.58
N TYR A 506 0.81 -17.74 -7.69
CA TYR A 506 -0.39 -16.96 -7.34
C TYR A 506 -0.41 -16.44 -5.91
N ALA A 507 0.54 -16.85 -5.06
CA ALA A 507 0.64 -16.39 -3.68
C ALA A 507 1.00 -14.89 -3.63
N TYR A 508 0.20 -14.13 -2.87
CA TYR A 508 0.34 -12.68 -2.71
C TYR A 508 0.24 -12.28 -1.24
N LEU A 509 1.09 -11.34 -0.83
CA LEU A 509 1.10 -10.75 0.51
C LEU A 509 1.44 -9.26 0.40
N ASP A 510 1.20 -8.48 1.45
CA ASP A 510 1.50 -7.05 1.43
C ASP A 510 2.93 -6.73 1.89
N GLY A 511 3.50 -5.70 1.29
CA GLY A 511 4.77 -5.10 1.71
C GLY A 511 5.95 -6.06 1.67
N ALA A 512 6.72 -6.15 2.76
CA ALA A 512 7.96 -6.92 2.80
C ALA A 512 7.72 -8.44 2.64
N LEU A 513 6.59 -8.95 3.11
CA LEU A 513 6.24 -10.36 2.99
C LEU A 513 6.03 -10.77 1.52
N HIS A 514 5.64 -9.83 0.64
CA HIS A 514 5.47 -10.11 -0.79
C HIS A 514 6.79 -10.51 -1.46
N VAL A 515 7.88 -9.83 -1.10
CA VAL A 515 9.21 -10.12 -1.63
C VAL A 515 9.65 -11.51 -1.17
N GLN A 516 9.43 -11.83 0.11
CA GLN A 516 9.74 -13.14 0.68
C GLN A 516 8.98 -14.27 -0.03
N VAL A 517 7.67 -14.10 -0.28
CA VAL A 517 6.87 -15.16 -0.92
C VAL A 517 7.21 -15.29 -2.40
N SER A 518 7.50 -14.18 -3.07
CA SER A 518 7.96 -14.20 -4.45
C SER A 518 9.31 -14.89 -4.59
N LEU A 519 10.25 -14.67 -3.65
CA LEU A 519 11.53 -15.38 -3.64
C LEU A 519 11.37 -16.87 -3.33
N ALA A 520 10.48 -17.24 -2.41
CA ALA A 520 10.18 -18.66 -2.14
C ALA A 520 9.65 -19.37 -3.40
N MET A 521 8.69 -18.76 -4.10
CA MET A 521 8.16 -19.29 -5.35
C MET A 521 9.21 -19.32 -6.46
N ASP A 522 10.01 -18.25 -6.59
CA ASP A 522 11.13 -18.19 -7.54
C ASP A 522 12.12 -19.34 -7.34
N ALA A 523 12.48 -19.62 -6.09
CA ALA A 523 13.41 -20.68 -5.76
C ALA A 523 12.88 -22.06 -6.13
N ILE A 524 11.58 -22.32 -5.91
CA ILE A 524 10.92 -23.55 -6.36
C ILE A 524 10.90 -23.61 -7.90
N CYS A 525 10.50 -22.52 -8.57
CA CYS A 525 10.43 -22.46 -10.04
C CYS A 525 11.79 -22.70 -10.68
N LYS A 526 12.85 -22.08 -10.16
CA LYS A 526 14.23 -22.28 -10.62
C LYS A 526 14.56 -23.77 -10.68
N GLU A 527 14.40 -24.45 -9.55
CA GLU A 527 14.77 -25.86 -9.42
C GLU A 527 13.91 -26.77 -10.30
N LEU A 528 12.60 -26.51 -10.40
CA LEU A 528 11.73 -27.27 -11.29
C LEU A 528 12.10 -27.06 -12.77
N THR A 529 12.33 -25.82 -13.20
CA THR A 529 12.74 -25.55 -14.60
C THR A 529 14.12 -26.09 -14.95
N GLU A 530 15.03 -26.23 -13.97
CA GLU A 530 16.37 -26.76 -14.20
C GLU A 530 16.44 -28.29 -14.14
N LYS A 531 15.63 -28.92 -13.28
CA LYS A 531 15.75 -30.36 -12.97
C LYS A 531 14.60 -31.21 -13.50
N ARG A 532 13.47 -30.60 -13.85
CA ARG A 532 12.29 -31.30 -14.37
C ARG A 532 12.00 -30.86 -15.81
N PRO A 533 12.17 -31.76 -16.81
CA PRO A 533 11.93 -31.41 -18.20
C PRO A 533 10.45 -31.06 -18.45
N ASN A 534 10.20 -30.26 -19.48
CA ASN A 534 8.85 -29.82 -19.88
C ASN A 534 8.08 -29.06 -18.79
N THR A 535 8.80 -28.40 -17.87
CA THR A 535 8.19 -27.48 -16.91
C THR A 535 7.88 -26.14 -17.57
N SER A 536 6.63 -25.71 -17.48
CA SER A 536 6.16 -24.39 -17.92
C SER A 536 5.87 -23.51 -16.71
N LEU A 537 6.00 -22.20 -16.84
CA LEU A 537 5.70 -21.25 -15.76
C LEU A 537 4.49 -20.37 -16.11
N ALA A 538 3.69 -20.03 -15.10
CA ALA A 538 2.55 -19.13 -15.22
C ALA A 538 2.61 -18.02 -14.15
N TYR A 539 2.45 -16.77 -14.58
CA TYR A 539 2.43 -15.59 -13.72
C TYR A 539 1.27 -14.67 -14.09
N LEU A 540 0.71 -14.01 -13.07
CA LEU A 540 -0.19 -12.86 -13.27
C LEU A 540 0.62 -11.57 -13.05
N CYS A 541 1.02 -10.96 -14.16
CA CYS A 541 1.72 -9.69 -14.13
C CYS A 541 0.76 -8.55 -13.82
N THR A 542 1.27 -7.54 -13.13
CA THR A 542 0.51 -6.35 -12.77
C THR A 542 0.60 -5.31 -13.88
N PRO A 543 -0.45 -4.50 -14.14
CA PRO A 543 -0.32 -3.34 -15.02
C PRO A 543 0.51 -2.22 -14.37
N THR A 544 0.81 -2.33 -13.06
CA THR A 544 1.55 -1.32 -12.29
C THR A 544 3.07 -1.53 -12.21
N ASP A 545 3.67 -2.02 -13.31
CA ASP A 545 5.12 -2.16 -13.47
C ASP A 545 5.59 -1.46 -14.76
N LEU A 546 6.90 -1.44 -15.02
CA LEU A 546 7.48 -1.01 -16.31
C LEU A 546 7.45 -2.17 -17.30
N HIS A 547 6.76 -1.96 -18.42
CA HIS A 547 6.57 -2.96 -19.47
C HIS A 547 6.93 -2.38 -20.84
N LEU A 548 7.50 -3.23 -21.70
CA LEU A 548 7.53 -2.95 -23.14
C LEU A 548 6.10 -3.09 -23.68
N ILE A 549 5.71 -2.16 -24.53
CA ILE A 549 4.36 -2.08 -25.10
C ILE A 549 4.42 -2.05 -26.63
N PRO A 550 3.33 -2.42 -27.33
CA PRO A 550 3.21 -2.19 -28.77
C PRO A 550 3.29 -0.70 -29.11
N LYS A 551 3.79 -0.37 -30.31
CA LYS A 551 3.87 1.02 -30.78
C LYS A 551 2.47 1.63 -30.86
N GLU A 552 1.49 0.84 -31.24
CA GLU A 552 0.07 1.19 -31.34
C GLU A 552 -0.49 1.63 -29.97
N ALA A 553 -0.02 1.01 -28.88
CA ALA A 553 -0.42 1.39 -27.54
C ALA A 553 0.19 2.73 -27.12
N HIS A 554 1.47 2.94 -27.44
CA HIS A 554 2.15 4.21 -27.23
C HIS A 554 1.49 5.36 -28.01
N ASP A 555 1.22 5.15 -29.30
CA ASP A 555 0.60 6.14 -30.17
C ASP A 555 -0.84 6.48 -29.72
N ALA A 556 -1.60 5.48 -29.25
CA ALA A 556 -2.92 5.69 -28.66
C ALA A 556 -2.85 6.55 -27.39
N ALA A 557 -1.89 6.28 -26.50
CA ALA A 557 -1.66 7.10 -25.30
C ALA A 557 -1.26 8.54 -25.66
N GLU A 558 -0.46 8.75 -26.70
CA GLU A 558 -0.12 10.07 -27.22
C GLU A 558 -1.35 10.82 -27.73
N ALA A 559 -2.20 10.14 -28.50
CA ALA A 559 -3.44 10.71 -29.03
C ALA A 559 -4.41 11.12 -27.92
N GLU A 560 -4.62 10.25 -26.92
CA GLU A 560 -5.44 10.58 -25.76
C GLU A 560 -4.83 11.71 -24.94
N TYR A 561 -3.49 11.77 -24.79
CA TYR A 561 -2.86 12.90 -24.11
C TYR A 561 -3.17 14.23 -24.81
N LYS A 562 -3.10 14.30 -26.14
CA LYS A 562 -3.49 15.50 -26.91
C LYS A 562 -4.96 15.88 -26.69
N ASN A 563 -5.84 14.88 -26.62
CA ASN A 563 -7.27 15.07 -26.33
C ASN A 563 -7.52 15.65 -24.92
N TYR A 564 -6.87 15.11 -23.88
CA TYR A 564 -7.09 15.59 -22.51
C TYR A 564 -6.29 16.86 -22.17
N ALA A 565 -5.08 17.02 -22.70
CA ALA A 565 -4.20 18.15 -22.35
C ALA A 565 -4.79 19.51 -22.75
N SER A 566 -5.67 19.55 -23.75
CA SER A 566 -6.38 20.76 -24.19
C SER A 566 -7.55 21.16 -23.27
N LYS A 567 -7.99 20.29 -22.36
CA LYS A 567 -9.16 20.53 -21.52
C LYS A 567 -8.82 21.45 -20.34
N LEU A 568 -9.62 22.50 -20.13
CA LEU A 568 -9.40 23.52 -19.08
C LEU A 568 -9.19 22.95 -17.69
N TYR A 569 -9.98 21.95 -17.29
CA TYR A 569 -9.85 21.32 -15.97
C TYR A 569 -8.55 20.52 -15.82
N CYS A 570 -8.06 19.85 -16.88
CA CYS A 570 -6.77 19.16 -16.88
C CYS A 570 -5.62 20.16 -16.73
N MET A 571 -5.70 21.30 -17.43
CA MET A 571 -4.73 22.39 -17.27
C MET A 571 -4.73 22.94 -15.84
N PHE A 572 -5.91 23.15 -15.25
CA PHE A 572 -6.04 23.60 -13.85
C PHE A 572 -5.46 22.59 -12.84
N ILE A 573 -5.77 21.29 -12.98
CA ILE A 573 -5.22 20.23 -12.12
C ILE A 573 -3.69 20.20 -12.21
N ARG A 574 -3.12 20.30 -13.42
CA ARG A 574 -1.67 20.35 -13.62
C ARG A 574 -1.05 21.59 -12.99
N LEU A 575 -1.68 22.76 -13.14
CA LEU A 575 -1.21 24.01 -12.54
C LEU A 575 -1.18 23.93 -11.01
N VAL A 576 -2.30 23.54 -10.38
CA VAL A 576 -2.43 23.44 -8.92
C VAL A 576 -1.51 22.38 -8.34
N SER A 577 -1.33 21.25 -9.04
CA SER A 577 -0.41 20.19 -8.62
C SER A 577 1.07 20.47 -8.94
N ARG A 578 1.38 21.61 -9.59
CA ARG A 578 2.72 21.95 -10.10
C ARG A 578 3.30 20.85 -11.00
N GLY A 579 2.45 20.27 -11.84
CA GLY A 579 2.80 19.21 -12.79
C GLY A 579 3.01 17.82 -12.19
N LYS A 580 2.68 17.60 -10.91
CA LYS A 580 2.80 16.28 -10.26
C LYS A 580 1.68 15.30 -10.67
N LEU A 581 0.49 15.82 -11.00
CA LEU A 581 -0.64 15.01 -11.47
C LEU A 581 -0.78 15.14 -12.99
N LEU A 582 -1.41 14.12 -13.61
CA LEU A 582 -1.61 14.05 -15.05
C LEU A 582 -0.28 14.07 -15.83
N THR A 583 0.68 13.27 -15.39
CA THR A 583 1.96 13.04 -16.08
C THR A 583 1.70 12.23 -17.34
N LYS A 584 2.24 12.66 -18.47
CA LYS A 584 2.07 12.01 -19.78
C LYS A 584 2.54 10.55 -19.74
N ASN A 585 1.72 9.63 -20.25
CA ASN A 585 2.00 8.19 -20.25
C ASN A 585 2.98 7.77 -21.37
N ALA A 586 2.83 8.37 -22.56
CA ALA A 586 3.69 8.12 -23.72
C ALA A 586 5.11 8.67 -23.47
N MET A 587 6.04 7.76 -23.18
CA MET A 587 7.46 8.04 -22.95
C MET A 587 8.26 7.97 -24.26
N PRO A 588 9.38 8.71 -24.39
CA PRO A 588 10.28 8.53 -25.52
C PRO A 588 10.73 7.07 -25.68
N PRO A 589 10.84 6.55 -26.91
CA PRO A 589 11.30 5.18 -27.15
C PRO A 589 12.74 5.01 -26.67
N ILE A 590 13.09 3.78 -26.33
CA ILE A 590 14.43 3.37 -25.92
C ILE A 590 15.09 2.68 -27.11
N GLU A 591 16.22 3.21 -27.56
CA GLU A 591 17.00 2.58 -28.63
C GLU A 591 17.77 1.36 -28.10
N GLY A 592 17.79 0.28 -28.88
CA GLY A 592 18.50 -0.95 -28.56
C GLY A 592 18.60 -1.89 -29.74
N GLU A 593 19.28 -3.02 -29.55
CA GLU A 593 19.33 -4.10 -30.54
C GLU A 593 17.91 -4.63 -30.81
N GLY A 594 17.52 -4.70 -32.09
CA GLY A 594 16.17 -5.10 -32.50
C GLY A 594 15.18 -3.94 -32.70
N GLY A 595 15.63 -2.68 -32.51
CA GLY A 595 14.90 -1.47 -32.88
C GLY A 595 14.44 -0.62 -31.69
N PRO A 596 13.68 0.46 -31.93
CA PRO A 596 13.15 1.30 -30.87
C PRO A 596 12.09 0.54 -30.06
N PHE A 597 12.29 0.47 -28.75
CA PHE A 597 11.36 -0.14 -27.81
C PHE A 597 10.48 0.91 -27.14
N TYR A 598 9.18 0.69 -27.15
CA TYR A 598 8.21 1.56 -26.48
C TYR A 598 7.92 1.02 -25.08
N VAL A 599 7.88 1.89 -24.07
CA VAL A 599 7.73 1.51 -22.67
C VAL A 599 6.65 2.34 -22.00
N VAL A 600 5.87 1.69 -21.13
CA VAL A 600 4.93 2.34 -20.23
C VAL A 600 5.47 2.36 -18.80
N ASN A 601 5.30 3.48 -18.10
CA ASN A 601 5.57 3.57 -16.67
C ASN A 601 4.31 3.34 -15.84
N GLY A 602 4.03 2.09 -15.50
CA GLY A 602 2.95 1.72 -14.61
C GLY A 602 3.28 1.82 -13.11
N ILE A 603 4.52 2.14 -12.73
CA ILE A 603 4.97 2.04 -11.33
C ILE A 603 4.12 2.93 -10.43
N SER A 604 3.44 2.32 -9.46
CA SER A 604 2.73 3.06 -8.42
C SER A 604 3.60 3.26 -7.18
N ILE A 605 3.89 4.52 -6.86
CA ILE A 605 4.56 4.89 -5.62
C ILE A 605 3.69 4.47 -4.44
N ALA A 606 2.37 4.56 -4.52
CA ALA A 606 1.48 4.15 -3.43
C ALA A 606 1.68 2.68 -3.01
N GLN A 607 1.89 1.76 -3.96
CA GLN A 607 2.19 0.34 -3.69
C GLN A 607 3.59 0.14 -3.07
N GLY A 608 4.55 0.96 -3.49
CA GLY A 608 5.87 1.07 -2.88
C GLY A 608 6.92 0.04 -3.32
N PRO A 609 8.17 0.21 -2.84
CA PRO A 609 9.32 -0.47 -3.43
C PRO A 609 9.34 -1.99 -3.24
N ASN A 610 8.76 -2.51 -2.15
CA ASN A 610 8.72 -3.95 -1.92
C ASN A 610 7.78 -4.65 -2.93
N TYR A 611 6.65 -4.02 -3.28
CA TYR A 611 5.74 -4.56 -4.29
C TYR A 611 6.43 -4.59 -5.67
N ALA A 612 7.06 -3.48 -6.06
CA ALA A 612 7.80 -3.40 -7.32
C ALA A 612 8.94 -4.42 -7.39
N MET A 613 9.69 -4.62 -6.30
CA MET A 613 10.75 -5.63 -6.24
C MET A 613 10.19 -7.06 -6.39
N ALA A 614 9.09 -7.39 -5.71
CA ALA A 614 8.44 -8.69 -5.82
C ALA A 614 8.04 -9.02 -7.26
N LYS A 615 7.40 -8.06 -7.95
CA LYS A 615 7.00 -8.19 -9.36
C LYS A 615 8.18 -8.25 -10.32
N ARG A 616 9.21 -7.43 -10.09
CA ARG A 616 10.43 -7.45 -10.90
C ARG A 616 11.18 -8.78 -10.83
N MET A 617 11.22 -9.44 -9.66
CA MET A 617 11.79 -10.79 -9.56
C MET A 617 11.01 -11.82 -10.39
N GLN A 618 9.67 -11.72 -10.42
CA GLN A 618 8.84 -12.59 -11.27
C GLN A 618 9.18 -12.38 -12.75
N HIS A 619 9.34 -11.13 -13.19
CA HIS A 619 9.76 -10.82 -14.57
C HIS A 619 11.15 -11.40 -14.88
N TRP A 620 12.11 -11.23 -13.97
CA TRP A 620 13.46 -11.78 -14.16
C TRP A 620 13.45 -13.29 -14.31
N ARG A 621 12.68 -14.00 -13.48
CA ARG A 621 12.54 -15.46 -13.63
C ARG A 621 11.89 -15.84 -14.94
N ALA A 622 10.84 -15.11 -15.34
CA ALA A 622 10.12 -15.39 -16.58
C ALA A 622 11.04 -15.32 -17.79
N VAL A 623 11.84 -14.25 -17.94
CA VAL A 623 12.77 -14.12 -19.07
C VAL A 623 13.92 -15.14 -19.02
N VAL A 624 14.43 -15.45 -17.82
CA VAL A 624 15.51 -16.45 -17.64
C VAL A 624 15.03 -17.88 -17.90
N ALA A 625 13.81 -18.23 -17.49
CA ALA A 625 13.25 -19.56 -17.74
C ALA A 625 12.94 -19.74 -19.23
N ARG A 626 12.37 -18.71 -19.89
CA ARG A 626 12.11 -18.74 -21.33
C ARG A 626 13.40 -18.86 -22.14
N SER A 627 14.45 -18.12 -21.78
CA SER A 627 15.75 -18.22 -22.45
C SER A 627 16.43 -19.60 -22.28
N ARG A 628 15.90 -20.44 -21.38
CA ARG A 628 16.35 -21.83 -21.16
C ARG A 628 15.41 -22.87 -21.78
N GLY A 629 14.49 -22.45 -22.64
CA GLY A 629 13.61 -23.39 -23.35
C GLY A 629 12.31 -23.73 -22.62
N CYS A 630 11.93 -23.01 -21.57
CA CYS A 630 10.62 -23.18 -20.93
C CYS A 630 9.54 -22.35 -21.63
N ILE A 631 8.30 -22.85 -21.66
CA ILE A 631 7.14 -22.02 -21.97
C ILE A 631 6.83 -21.15 -20.73
N VAL A 632 6.61 -19.86 -20.93
CA VAL A 632 6.34 -18.93 -19.82
C VAL A 632 5.14 -18.03 -20.14
N SER A 633 3.97 -18.38 -19.61
CA SER A 633 2.77 -17.55 -19.71
C SER A 633 2.80 -16.47 -18.62
N SER A 634 3.11 -15.23 -18.98
CA SER A 634 3.32 -14.14 -18.02
C SER A 634 2.56 -12.88 -18.40
N ASN A 635 1.25 -13.05 -18.59
CA ASN A 635 0.37 -12.01 -19.14
C ASN A 635 -0.02 -10.94 -18.11
N ILE A 636 -0.31 -9.74 -18.61
CA ILE A 636 -0.74 -8.59 -17.79
C ILE A 636 -2.23 -8.72 -17.46
N ALA A 637 -2.54 -8.93 -16.18
CA ALA A 637 -3.91 -8.91 -15.68
C ALA A 637 -4.46 -7.47 -15.61
N PRO A 638 -5.78 -7.25 -15.78
CA PRO A 638 -6.37 -5.93 -15.63
C PRO A 638 -6.37 -5.46 -14.18
N SER A 639 -6.53 -4.14 -14.01
CA SER A 639 -6.92 -3.54 -12.72
C SER A 639 -8.24 -4.16 -12.26
N THR A 640 -8.16 -4.97 -11.21
CA THR A 640 -9.28 -5.79 -10.72
C THR A 640 -9.76 -5.28 -9.37
N SER A 641 -11.07 -5.13 -9.19
CA SER A 641 -11.70 -4.68 -7.94
C SER A 641 -11.78 -5.80 -6.89
N THR A 642 -10.63 -6.39 -6.54
CA THR A 642 -10.58 -7.41 -5.48
C THR A 642 -10.86 -6.80 -4.11
N VAL A 643 -11.38 -7.60 -3.19
CA VAL A 643 -11.60 -7.20 -1.78
C VAL A 643 -10.35 -6.59 -1.15
N SER A 644 -9.17 -7.14 -1.44
CA SER A 644 -7.90 -6.62 -0.92
C SER A 644 -7.59 -5.20 -1.40
N VAL A 645 -7.92 -4.86 -2.66
CA VAL A 645 -7.69 -3.53 -3.22
C VAL A 645 -8.73 -2.53 -2.73
N VAL A 646 -10.02 -2.88 -2.80
CA VAL A 646 -11.12 -1.97 -2.41
C VAL A 646 -11.22 -1.75 -0.90
N SER A 647 -10.58 -2.60 -0.09
CA SER A 647 -10.46 -2.38 1.36
C SER A 647 -9.74 -1.07 1.71
N ASN A 648 -8.89 -0.56 0.80
CA ASN A 648 -8.33 0.78 0.92
C ASN A 648 -9.25 1.79 0.22
N LYS A 649 -9.89 2.65 1.03
CA LYS A 649 -10.89 3.64 0.57
C LYS A 649 -10.37 4.56 -0.53
N THR A 650 -9.11 5.01 -0.44
CA THR A 650 -8.54 5.90 -1.45
C THR A 650 -8.39 5.20 -2.79
N PHE A 651 -7.98 3.93 -2.81
CA PHE A 651 -7.92 3.14 -4.04
C PHE A 651 -9.32 2.85 -4.59
N ALA A 652 -10.30 2.54 -3.72
CA ALA A 652 -11.68 2.36 -4.16
C ALA A 652 -12.23 3.62 -4.85
N TRP A 653 -12.04 4.80 -4.26
CA TRP A 653 -12.46 6.07 -4.88
C TRP A 653 -11.71 6.38 -6.18
N ALA A 654 -10.42 6.05 -6.24
CA ALA A 654 -9.65 6.20 -7.47
C ALA A 654 -10.20 5.30 -8.59
N TYR A 655 -10.56 4.04 -8.28
CA TYR A 655 -11.11 3.09 -9.25
C TYR A 655 -12.46 3.55 -9.82
N GLU A 656 -13.30 4.18 -9.01
CA GLU A 656 -14.56 4.80 -9.48
C GLU A 656 -14.32 6.00 -10.40
N GLY A 657 -13.22 6.75 -10.19
CA GLY A 657 -12.87 7.91 -11.00
C GLY A 657 -12.10 7.57 -12.29
N MET A 658 -11.32 6.49 -12.29
CA MET A 658 -10.44 6.09 -13.40
C MET A 658 -11.14 5.94 -14.76
N PRO A 659 -12.35 5.34 -14.86
CA PRO A 659 -13.08 5.23 -16.13
C PRO A 659 -13.40 6.56 -16.83
N PHE A 660 -13.22 7.69 -16.14
CA PHE A 660 -13.26 9.01 -16.78
C PHE A 660 -12.16 9.20 -17.82
N PHE A 661 -10.99 8.60 -17.59
CA PHE A 661 -9.85 8.67 -18.49
C PHE A 661 -9.88 7.46 -19.42
N LYS A 662 -10.44 7.64 -20.61
CA LYS A 662 -10.47 6.60 -21.64
C LYS A 662 -9.04 6.10 -21.96
N PRO A 663 -8.86 4.79 -22.23
CA PRO A 663 -9.88 3.73 -22.27
C PRO A 663 -9.94 2.87 -20.99
N PHE A 664 -9.74 3.46 -19.80
CA PHE A 664 -9.72 2.68 -18.56
C PHE A 664 -11.03 1.93 -18.28
N GLU A 665 -10.89 0.67 -17.87
CA GLU A 665 -11.97 -0.14 -17.31
C GLU A 665 -11.45 -0.98 -16.12
N ILE A 666 -12.25 -1.05 -15.05
CA ILE A 666 -11.96 -1.85 -13.86
C ILE A 666 -12.80 -3.12 -13.92
N PHE A 667 -12.15 -4.26 -13.69
CA PHE A 667 -12.77 -5.58 -13.88
C PHE A 667 -13.11 -6.28 -12.57
N ALA A 668 -14.16 -7.10 -12.61
CA ALA A 668 -14.51 -8.00 -11.52
C ALA A 668 -13.51 -9.17 -11.46
N PRO A 669 -13.18 -9.70 -10.26
CA PRO A 669 -12.26 -10.82 -10.11
C PRO A 669 -12.62 -12.05 -10.95
N GLU A 670 -13.90 -12.35 -11.10
CA GLU A 670 -14.39 -13.51 -11.85
C GLU A 670 -14.09 -13.35 -13.35
N THR A 671 -14.29 -12.14 -13.89
CA THR A 671 -13.92 -11.81 -15.28
C THR A 671 -12.42 -11.96 -15.47
N SER A 672 -11.61 -11.34 -14.59
CA SER A 672 -10.16 -11.41 -14.65
C SER A 672 -9.64 -12.84 -14.55
N ASN A 673 -10.22 -13.67 -13.69
CA ASN A 673 -9.82 -15.07 -13.54
C ASN A 673 -10.09 -15.87 -14.83
N ALA A 674 -11.27 -15.70 -15.43
CA ALA A 674 -11.67 -16.41 -16.63
C ALA A 674 -10.82 -15.99 -17.85
N VAL A 675 -10.62 -14.69 -18.08
CA VAL A 675 -9.81 -14.21 -19.21
C VAL A 675 -8.34 -14.61 -19.07
N MET A 676 -7.76 -14.52 -17.87
CA MET A 676 -6.36 -14.91 -17.64
C MET A 676 -6.17 -16.42 -17.78
N SER A 677 -7.18 -17.22 -17.43
CA SER A 677 -7.16 -18.67 -17.69
C SER A 677 -7.23 -18.97 -19.18
N ALA A 678 -8.09 -18.28 -19.94
CA ALA A 678 -8.15 -18.44 -21.40
C ALA A 678 -6.80 -18.14 -22.06
N ILE A 679 -6.16 -17.02 -21.70
CA ILE A 679 -4.86 -16.66 -22.27
C ILE A 679 -3.78 -17.70 -21.87
N LEU A 680 -3.81 -18.22 -20.64
CA LEU A 680 -2.93 -19.32 -20.22
C LEU A 680 -3.13 -20.57 -21.10
N PHE A 681 -4.38 -20.95 -21.39
CA PHE A 681 -4.65 -22.13 -22.22
C PHE A 681 -4.21 -21.92 -23.67
N HIS A 682 -4.42 -20.73 -24.22
CA HIS A 682 -3.86 -20.35 -25.51
C HIS A 682 -2.32 -20.50 -25.50
N ASP A 683 -1.65 -19.94 -24.50
CA ASP A 683 -0.19 -19.94 -24.42
C ASP A 683 0.43 -21.32 -24.31
N LEU A 684 -0.25 -22.26 -23.65
CA LEU A 684 0.21 -23.64 -23.49
C LEU A 684 -0.02 -24.51 -24.73
N ASN A 685 -0.94 -24.13 -25.61
CA ASN A 685 -1.34 -24.93 -26.77
C ASN A 685 -0.93 -24.31 -28.12
N ASN A 686 -0.64 -23.00 -28.17
CA ASN A 686 -0.26 -22.31 -29.39
C ASN A 686 1.26 -22.12 -29.49
N GLU A 687 1.91 -22.93 -30.31
CA GLU A 687 3.37 -22.84 -30.56
C GLU A 687 3.81 -21.50 -31.20
N LYS A 688 2.87 -20.76 -31.82
CA LYS A 688 3.13 -19.43 -32.39
C LYS A 688 3.07 -18.32 -31.35
N SER A 689 2.62 -18.59 -30.12
CA SER A 689 2.59 -17.58 -29.06
C SER A 689 4.01 -17.13 -28.69
N ALA A 690 4.18 -15.84 -28.39
CA ALA A 690 5.45 -15.25 -27.98
C ALA A 690 6.04 -15.90 -26.71
N VAL A 691 5.20 -16.56 -25.90
CA VAL A 691 5.58 -17.30 -24.70
C VAL A 691 6.36 -18.57 -24.99
N HIS A 692 6.26 -19.11 -26.21
CA HIS A 692 6.98 -20.30 -26.62
C HIS A 692 8.44 -19.94 -26.90
N PRO A 693 9.42 -20.67 -26.33
CA PRO A 693 10.84 -20.32 -26.40
C PRO A 693 11.42 -20.40 -27.82
N LYS A 694 10.77 -21.14 -28.72
CA LYS A 694 11.15 -21.23 -30.14
C LYS A 694 10.86 -19.95 -30.92
N GLN A 695 9.94 -19.10 -30.45
CA GLN A 695 9.65 -17.83 -31.08
C GLN A 695 10.77 -16.83 -30.76
N LYS A 696 11.27 -16.12 -31.76
CA LYS A 696 12.29 -15.10 -31.56
C LYS A 696 11.65 -13.80 -31.07
N LEU A 697 12.20 -13.22 -30.01
CA LEU A 697 11.86 -11.88 -29.53
C LEU A 697 13.03 -10.94 -29.83
N SER A 698 12.75 -9.67 -30.15
CA SER A 698 13.82 -8.68 -30.33
C SER A 698 14.51 -8.35 -29.01
N ASN A 699 13.75 -8.40 -27.91
CA ASN A 699 14.28 -8.30 -26.55
C ASN A 699 13.50 -9.26 -25.63
N PRO A 700 14.13 -9.93 -24.64
CA PRO A 700 13.40 -10.83 -23.74
C PRO A 700 12.24 -10.19 -22.99
N ASN A 701 12.29 -8.87 -22.70
CA ASN A 701 11.20 -8.16 -22.06
C ASN A 701 9.96 -7.99 -22.95
N GLU A 702 10.03 -8.25 -24.26
CA GLU A 702 8.83 -8.31 -25.11
C GLU A 702 7.91 -9.48 -24.75
N LEU A 703 8.36 -10.43 -23.92
CA LEU A 703 7.51 -11.47 -23.36
C LEU A 703 6.23 -10.90 -22.71
N PHE A 704 6.34 -9.73 -22.07
CA PHE A 704 5.21 -9.10 -21.37
C PHE A 704 4.36 -8.20 -22.26
N LYS A 705 4.79 -7.94 -23.50
CA LYS A 705 4.13 -7.05 -24.46
C LYS A 705 2.86 -7.68 -25.06
N TRP A 706 2.90 -9.00 -25.26
CA TRP A 706 1.86 -9.77 -25.93
C TRP A 706 0.86 -10.37 -24.95
N GLY A 707 -0.37 -10.64 -25.39
CA GLY A 707 -1.40 -11.24 -24.55
C GLY A 707 -1.91 -10.31 -23.42
N SER A 708 -1.59 -9.02 -23.49
CA SER A 708 -1.79 -8.07 -22.39
C SER A 708 -3.22 -7.56 -22.30
N PHE A 709 -3.87 -7.84 -21.17
CA PHE A 709 -5.21 -7.35 -20.89
C PHE A 709 -5.17 -5.91 -20.36
N HIS A 710 -4.29 -5.58 -19.40
CA HIS A 710 -3.99 -4.23 -18.85
C HIS A 710 -5.13 -3.24 -18.48
N GLY A 711 -6.40 -3.43 -18.84
CA GLY A 711 -7.54 -2.60 -18.46
C GLY A 711 -7.50 -1.17 -19.00
N GLY A 712 -6.87 -0.94 -20.16
CA GLY A 712 -6.69 0.39 -20.75
C GLY A 712 -5.49 1.19 -20.23
N ALA A 713 -4.77 0.69 -19.22
CA ALA A 713 -3.68 1.41 -18.57
C ALA A 713 -2.54 1.83 -19.54
N TRP A 714 -2.26 1.03 -20.56
CA TRP A 714 -1.19 1.32 -21.52
C TRP A 714 -1.56 2.36 -22.56
N ARG A 715 -2.85 2.44 -22.90
CA ARG A 715 -3.39 3.30 -23.97
C ARG A 715 -3.96 4.62 -23.44
N CYS A 716 -3.98 4.81 -22.13
CA CYS A 716 -4.46 6.04 -21.50
C CYS A 716 -3.43 7.18 -21.63
N ALA A 717 -3.94 8.41 -21.63
CA ALA A 717 -3.18 9.66 -21.69
C ALA A 717 -2.09 9.83 -20.61
N TYR A 718 -2.36 9.33 -19.40
CA TYR A 718 -1.58 9.67 -18.22
C TYR A 718 -1.10 8.44 -17.45
N GLU A 719 0.07 8.56 -16.81
CA GLU A 719 0.66 7.50 -15.98
C GLU A 719 -0.29 7.15 -14.82
N VAL A 720 -0.41 5.85 -14.50
CA VAL A 720 -1.33 5.32 -13.47
C VAL A 720 -1.16 6.01 -12.11
N ASP A 721 0.08 6.24 -11.68
CA ASP A 721 0.37 6.87 -10.38
C ASP A 721 -0.09 8.34 -10.32
N SER A 722 -0.05 9.04 -11.46
CA SER A 722 -0.48 10.43 -11.59
C SER A 722 -2.00 10.58 -11.75
N LEU A 723 -2.69 9.49 -12.07
CA LEU A 723 -4.15 9.44 -12.24
C LEU A 723 -4.89 9.21 -10.93
N GLY A 724 -4.30 8.49 -9.97
CA GLY A 724 -5.00 8.07 -8.75
C GLY A 724 -5.65 9.23 -8.00
N GLU A 725 -4.87 10.24 -7.62
CA GLU A 725 -5.37 11.41 -6.89
C GLU A 725 -6.32 12.27 -7.74
N ALA A 726 -6.00 12.46 -9.03
CA ALA A 726 -6.88 13.19 -9.95
C ALA A 726 -8.25 12.49 -10.10
N SER A 727 -8.27 11.16 -10.14
CA SER A 727 -9.49 10.35 -10.23
C SER A 727 -10.35 10.48 -8.97
N VAL A 728 -9.72 10.51 -7.78
CA VAL A 728 -10.44 10.77 -6.52
C VAL A 728 -11.08 12.17 -6.53
N LEU A 729 -10.35 13.20 -6.97
CA LEU A 729 -10.89 14.56 -7.09
C LEU A 729 -12.07 14.61 -8.07
N ILE A 730 -11.95 13.95 -9.21
CA ILE A 730 -13.02 13.87 -10.21
C ILE A 730 -14.25 13.14 -9.65
N TYR A 731 -14.06 12.01 -8.96
CA TYR A 731 -15.13 11.27 -8.30
C TYR A 731 -15.91 12.14 -7.31
N PHE A 732 -15.23 12.82 -6.39
CA PHE A 732 -15.89 13.69 -5.42
C PHE A 732 -16.49 14.94 -6.05
N SER A 733 -15.88 15.51 -7.09
CA SER A 733 -16.46 16.65 -7.82
C SER A 733 -17.80 16.28 -8.46
N ARG A 734 -17.94 15.05 -8.97
CA ARG A 734 -19.19 14.54 -9.55
C ARG A 734 -20.26 14.30 -8.48
N LEU A 735 -19.88 13.76 -7.33
CA LEU A 735 -20.78 13.60 -6.18
C LEU A 735 -21.24 14.97 -5.63
N ALA A 736 -20.36 15.97 -5.62
CA ALA A 736 -20.65 17.30 -5.10
C ALA A 736 -21.41 18.21 -6.09
N ALA A 737 -21.31 17.95 -7.39
CA ALA A 737 -21.91 18.77 -8.45
C ALA A 737 -23.43 19.03 -8.29
N PRO A 738 -24.28 18.06 -7.89
CA PRO A 738 -25.68 18.32 -7.62
C PRO A 738 -25.88 19.31 -6.48
N TYR A 739 -25.14 19.16 -5.38
CA TYR A 739 -25.23 20.03 -4.20
C TYR A 739 -24.73 21.44 -4.47
N ALA A 740 -23.63 21.59 -5.22
CA ALA A 740 -23.12 22.88 -5.64
C ALA A 740 -24.11 23.63 -6.53
N LYS A 741 -24.78 22.93 -7.47
CA LYS A 741 -25.85 23.52 -8.30
C LYS A 741 -27.04 24.00 -7.45
N VAL A 742 -27.45 23.21 -6.45
CA VAL A 742 -28.49 23.60 -5.50
C VAL A 742 -28.06 24.81 -4.67
N ALA A 743 -26.83 24.84 -4.16
CA ALA A 743 -26.30 25.96 -3.38
C ALA A 743 -26.19 27.25 -4.20
N VAL A 744 -25.75 27.17 -5.46
CA VAL A 744 -25.73 28.31 -6.39
C VAL A 744 -27.15 28.78 -6.71
N ALA A 745 -28.11 27.86 -6.93
CA ALA A 745 -29.51 28.22 -7.15
C ALA A 745 -30.12 28.91 -5.91
N VAL A 746 -29.88 28.38 -4.71
CA VAL A 746 -30.32 28.98 -3.44
C VAL A 746 -29.64 30.34 -3.22
N GLY A 747 -28.34 30.46 -3.51
CA GLY A 747 -27.60 31.71 -3.43
C GLY A 747 -28.08 32.75 -4.43
N ALA A 748 -28.41 32.35 -5.66
CA ALA A 748 -29.01 33.22 -6.67
C ALA A 748 -30.42 33.67 -6.27
N ILE A 749 -31.23 32.79 -5.67
CA ILE A 749 -32.55 33.13 -5.11
C ILE A 749 -32.40 34.11 -3.94
N ALA A 750 -31.47 33.86 -3.02
CA ALA A 750 -31.19 34.75 -1.89
C ALA A 750 -30.67 36.12 -2.35
N TYR A 751 -29.77 36.14 -3.34
CA TYR A 751 -29.26 37.37 -3.95
C TYR A 751 -30.37 38.14 -4.68
N ALA A 752 -31.21 37.48 -5.48
CA ALA A 752 -32.35 38.11 -6.14
C ALA A 752 -33.32 38.76 -5.13
N LYS A 753 -33.54 38.10 -3.99
CA LYS A 753 -34.36 38.60 -2.88
C LYS A 753 -33.73 39.77 -2.12
N MET A 754 -32.40 39.80 -2.00
CA MET A 754 -31.65 40.91 -1.39
C MET A 754 -31.45 42.11 -2.32
N SER A 755 -31.47 41.88 -3.64
CA SER A 755 -31.27 42.91 -4.67
C SER A 755 -32.59 43.51 -5.20
N GLY A 756 -33.74 43.09 -4.67
CA GLY A 756 -35.05 43.64 -5.03
C GLY A 756 -35.52 43.25 -6.44
N MET A 757 -34.96 42.19 -7.02
CA MET A 757 -35.38 41.69 -8.34
C MET A 757 -36.61 40.75 -8.27
N PHE A 758 -37.12 40.47 -7.07
CA PHE A 758 -38.42 39.84 -6.79
C PHE A 758 -39.00 40.33 -5.46
#